data_AF-A0A1M4MXN8-F1
#
_entry.id   AF-A0A1M4MXN8-F1
#
_cell.length_a   1.000
_cell.length_b   1.000
_cell.length_c   1.000
_cell.angle_alpha   90.00
_cell.angle_beta   90.00
_cell.angle_gamma   90.00
#
_symmetry.space_group_name_H-M   'P 1'
#
loop_
_entity.id
_entity.type
_entity.pdbx_description
1 polymer ?
#
loop_
_entity_poly.entity_id
_entity_poly.type
_entity_poly.pdbx_seq_one_letter_code
_entity_poly.pdbx_strand_id
1 'polypeptide(L)'
;MSTTFQVMYLGQLALIDSVQGDETAENAGAILGSYYNSTDPAYDHTYQLTADRLSEDADDTYDVDNGGGHDRFFVNGTGPYDFDAVAEYQITLTYIDGTTANITAYVFQDTTGHTFIAPETTYNADQAALTDKPIQSVSLNSVTSYTGDKDGDMIASRVNEPYAGPVDGTNGNDSMGVGYTDAQGHAITEDADVIYGYDGADTIDGGGGSDLIESGAGSDVVYGGAGNDTIYYGTGNDTIYGGDGNDLIDDEDGVRYTGSNEIHGGEGNDTVYSGDGSETIYGDGGDDNLFGEGGNDTLFGGTGNDVLWGGSGDDYLAGEDGNDWLVGEAGNDTLIGGAGNDSLYGGTGNDSMLGGDGDDTFYYFAGDGLDTIADFGFGNTGSTTDGISTNNDFIDLSSYYDAMNELRADFLDDGILNQSNAADYSNNTQFQPGDGIVFQGATTSDFTTDSTGVVCFTTGTQIRTPDGDRPIEELKVGDLVETLDGGPQPIKWIGTSHYDEAALIENPKLRPIVVSARVFGAERDLVVSRQHAFLLPKEDLLARAIQLVKMNVAGVRIAHGRKRVTYHHIMFEKHELIYSEGIATESMYPGPQALRALCPEAMESLLRVFPEFKGIETREGAEAAYGPTAREMIDMSNWRAEAAA
;
A
#
# COMPACT_ATOMS: atom_id res chain seq x y z
N MET A 1 -31.56 23.48 6.08
CA MET A 1 -31.07 23.47 4.69
C MET A 1 -29.54 23.58 4.71
N SER A 2 -28.83 23.23 3.64
CA SER A 2 -27.37 23.48 3.57
C SER A 2 -27.11 24.94 3.92
N THR A 3 -26.20 25.21 4.85
CA THR A 3 -25.83 26.59 5.23
C THR A 3 -24.90 27.24 4.23
N THR A 4 -24.62 26.56 3.11
CA THR A 4 -23.59 26.93 2.15
C THR A 4 -24.08 26.81 0.70
N PHE A 5 -23.79 27.83 -0.09
CA PHE A 5 -24.26 28.06 -1.47
C PHE A 5 -23.11 28.39 -2.40
N GLN A 6 -23.22 28.05 -3.68
CA GLN A 6 -22.26 28.50 -4.70
C GLN A 6 -22.92 29.43 -5.71
N VAL A 7 -22.33 30.61 -5.91
CA VAL A 7 -22.90 31.70 -6.71
C VAL A 7 -21.83 32.33 -7.59
N MET A 8 -22.25 33.02 -8.65
CA MET A 8 -21.32 33.77 -9.50
C MET A 8 -21.25 35.22 -9.02
N TYR A 9 -20.05 35.73 -8.79
CA TYR A 9 -19.83 37.14 -8.44
C TYR A 9 -19.74 37.96 -9.73
N LEU A 10 -20.27 39.18 -9.76
CA LEU A 10 -20.18 40.11 -10.90
C LEU A 10 -19.28 41.32 -10.64
N GLY A 11 -18.69 41.40 -9.44
CA GLY A 11 -17.99 42.59 -8.98
C GLY A 11 -18.81 43.46 -8.03
N GLN A 12 -18.21 44.58 -7.65
CA GLN A 12 -18.88 45.63 -6.89
C GLN A 12 -19.52 46.62 -7.87
N LEU A 13 -20.85 46.62 -7.96
CA LEU A 13 -21.63 47.38 -8.93
C LEU A 13 -22.46 48.50 -8.28
N ALA A 14 -23.17 49.28 -9.09
CA ALA A 14 -24.11 50.27 -8.60
C ALA A 14 -25.22 49.59 -7.77
N LEU A 15 -25.66 50.25 -6.70
CA LEU A 15 -26.71 49.73 -5.83
C LEU A 15 -28.02 49.59 -6.62
N ILE A 16 -28.58 48.38 -6.64
CA ILE A 16 -29.85 48.07 -7.32
C ILE A 16 -31.07 48.47 -6.49
N ASP A 17 -30.89 48.57 -5.19
CA ASP A 17 -31.79 49.23 -4.25
C ASP A 17 -31.03 50.40 -3.59
N SER A 18 -31.62 51.59 -3.66
CA SER A 18 -31.03 52.79 -3.07
C SER A 18 -31.80 53.30 -1.85
N VAL A 19 -32.95 52.71 -1.54
CA VAL A 19 -33.88 53.12 -0.48
C VAL A 19 -34.17 51.96 0.44
N GLN A 20 -33.44 51.95 1.55
CA GLN A 20 -33.52 50.91 2.58
C GLN A 20 -34.91 50.83 3.24
N GLY A 21 -35.41 49.61 3.43
CA GLY A 21 -36.59 49.31 4.24
C GLY A 21 -37.92 49.46 3.49
N ASP A 22 -37.90 49.31 2.16
CA ASP A 22 -39.10 49.07 1.35
C ASP A 22 -38.90 47.84 0.46
N GLU A 23 -39.99 47.19 0.02
CA GLU A 23 -39.89 45.92 -0.71
C GLU A 23 -39.50 46.08 -2.20
N THR A 24 -38.87 47.20 -2.61
CA THR A 24 -38.68 47.54 -4.03
C THR A 24 -37.24 47.84 -4.43
N ALA A 25 -36.72 47.15 -5.45
CA ALA A 25 -35.41 47.45 -6.05
C ALA A 25 -35.53 48.56 -7.11
N GLU A 26 -35.47 49.85 -6.73
CA GLU A 26 -35.87 50.93 -7.64
C GLU A 26 -34.80 51.34 -8.65
N ASN A 27 -33.59 50.80 -8.52
CA ASN A 27 -32.47 51.08 -9.40
C ASN A 27 -31.91 49.82 -10.08
N ALA A 28 -32.68 48.72 -10.13
CA ALA A 28 -32.22 47.46 -10.71
C ALA A 28 -31.83 47.56 -12.21
N GLY A 29 -32.36 48.55 -12.94
CA GLY A 29 -31.91 48.82 -14.31
C GLY A 29 -30.46 49.30 -14.45
N ALA A 30 -29.81 49.74 -13.36
CA ALA A 30 -28.49 50.38 -13.41
C ALA A 30 -27.33 49.42 -13.71
N ILE A 31 -27.54 48.12 -13.49
CA ILE A 31 -26.52 47.09 -13.70
C ILE A 31 -26.75 46.26 -14.97
N LEU A 32 -27.67 46.66 -15.86
CA LEU A 32 -27.81 45.98 -17.16
C LEU A 32 -26.54 46.14 -17.99
N GLY A 33 -26.10 45.07 -18.65
CA GLY A 33 -24.85 45.06 -19.40
C GLY A 33 -24.21 43.69 -19.50
N SER A 34 -23.07 43.63 -20.18
CA SER A 34 -22.26 42.44 -20.30
C SER A 34 -21.11 42.47 -19.30
N TYR A 35 -20.89 41.33 -18.66
CA TYR A 35 -19.89 41.08 -17.65
C TYR A 35 -19.02 39.92 -18.10
N TYR A 36 -17.73 40.00 -17.77
CA TYR A 36 -16.72 39.03 -18.18
C TYR A 36 -16.55 38.94 -19.70
N ASN A 37 -15.49 38.28 -20.13
CA ASN A 37 -15.13 38.13 -21.53
C ASN A 37 -14.11 37.00 -21.71
N SER A 38 -13.67 36.77 -22.93
CA SER A 38 -12.69 35.71 -23.25
C SER A 38 -11.33 35.84 -22.55
N THR A 39 -10.97 37.01 -22.02
CA THR A 39 -9.70 37.24 -21.30
C THR A 39 -9.83 37.29 -19.77
N ASP A 40 -11.07 37.28 -19.27
CA ASP A 40 -11.43 37.25 -17.86
C ASP A 40 -12.83 36.61 -17.77
N PRO A 41 -12.91 35.27 -17.87
CA PRO A 41 -14.16 34.57 -18.10
C PRO A 41 -14.96 34.39 -16.80
N ALA A 42 -16.30 34.33 -16.93
CA ALA A 42 -17.20 34.34 -15.78
C ALA A 42 -17.06 33.12 -14.86
N TYR A 43 -16.58 31.97 -15.36
CA TYR A 43 -16.44 30.76 -14.55
C TYR A 43 -15.35 30.87 -13.46
N ASP A 44 -14.32 31.71 -13.65
CA ASP A 44 -13.26 32.00 -12.66
C ASP A 44 -13.78 32.79 -11.44
N HIS A 45 -15.00 33.32 -11.51
CA HIS A 45 -15.60 34.18 -10.48
C HIS A 45 -16.75 33.48 -9.74
N THR A 46 -16.55 32.21 -9.39
CA THR A 46 -17.50 31.43 -8.56
C THR A 46 -17.10 31.48 -7.08
N TYR A 47 -18.07 31.77 -6.22
CA TYR A 47 -17.86 32.02 -4.79
C TYR A 47 -18.80 31.18 -3.93
N GLN A 48 -18.31 30.76 -2.76
CA GLN A 48 -19.05 30.02 -1.74
C GLN A 48 -19.60 30.98 -0.68
N LEU A 49 -20.92 31.00 -0.49
CA LEU A 49 -21.60 31.79 0.55
C LEU A 49 -22.01 30.88 1.69
N THR A 50 -21.64 31.21 2.92
CA THR A 50 -22.06 30.49 4.13
C THR A 50 -22.84 31.41 5.06
N ALA A 51 -24.06 31.06 5.43
CA ALA A 51 -24.89 31.91 6.26
C ALA A 51 -24.46 31.94 7.75
N ASP A 52 -24.50 33.13 8.36
CA ASP A 52 -24.18 33.39 9.77
C ASP A 52 -25.44 33.55 10.64
N ARG A 53 -26.44 34.28 10.12
CA ARG A 53 -27.70 34.61 10.84
C ARG A 53 -28.83 34.80 9.82
N LEU A 54 -30.00 34.21 10.13
CA LEU A 54 -31.29 34.45 9.45
C LEU A 54 -32.02 35.64 10.10
N SER A 55 -32.78 36.41 9.31
CA SER A 55 -33.65 37.48 9.78
C SER A 55 -34.68 36.99 10.83
N GLU A 56 -35.30 37.92 11.59
CA GLU A 56 -36.16 37.62 12.77
C GLU A 56 -37.62 37.27 12.41
N ASP A 57 -37.94 37.07 11.13
CA ASP A 57 -39.30 36.77 10.69
C ASP A 57 -39.63 35.27 10.79
N ALA A 58 -40.93 34.96 10.94
CA ALA A 58 -41.42 33.71 11.53
C ALA A 58 -41.33 32.47 10.62
N ASP A 59 -40.73 32.60 9.43
CA ASP A 59 -40.53 31.52 8.47
C ASP A 59 -39.01 31.25 8.37
N ASP A 60 -38.56 30.12 8.94
CA ASP A 60 -37.15 29.72 9.12
C ASP A 60 -36.40 29.40 7.78
N THR A 61 -36.50 30.24 6.74
CA THR A 61 -35.80 30.08 5.46
C THR A 61 -34.86 31.25 5.14
N TYR A 62 -33.94 31.06 4.18
CA TYR A 62 -33.01 32.11 3.75
C TYR A 62 -33.79 33.14 2.93
N ASP A 63 -33.97 34.35 3.47
CA ASP A 63 -34.76 35.38 2.80
C ASP A 63 -33.87 36.55 2.38
N VAL A 64 -33.82 36.76 1.07
CA VAL A 64 -33.10 37.86 0.42
C VAL A 64 -34.04 39.03 0.13
N ASP A 65 -35.24 39.03 0.70
CA ASP A 65 -36.18 40.14 0.60
C ASP A 65 -35.67 41.39 1.33
N ASN A 66 -36.33 42.51 1.02
CA ASN A 66 -36.02 43.83 1.56
C ASN A 66 -36.97 44.18 2.74
N GLY A 67 -37.55 43.13 3.36
CA GLY A 67 -38.50 43.22 4.46
C GLY A 67 -37.82 42.83 5.78
N GLY A 68 -37.90 43.70 6.80
CA GLY A 68 -37.60 43.26 8.18
C GLY A 68 -36.12 43.19 8.62
N GLY A 69 -35.12 43.25 7.72
CA GLY A 69 -33.70 43.36 8.10
C GLY A 69 -32.72 42.82 7.04
N HIS A 70 -31.42 42.76 7.37
CA HIS A 70 -30.40 42.17 6.49
C HIS A 70 -30.08 40.73 6.89
N ASP A 71 -29.95 39.87 5.89
CA ASP A 71 -29.38 38.54 6.04
C ASP A 71 -27.84 38.58 5.93
N ARG A 72 -27.16 37.78 6.76
CA ARG A 72 -25.70 37.81 6.86
C ARG A 72 -25.04 36.54 6.33
N PHE A 73 -24.09 36.72 5.41
CA PHE A 73 -23.31 35.64 4.80
C PHE A 73 -21.80 35.88 4.89
N PHE A 74 -21.03 34.80 4.94
CA PHE A 74 -19.58 34.78 4.71
C PHE A 74 -19.30 34.39 3.28
N VAL A 75 -18.33 35.03 2.62
CA VAL A 75 -17.95 34.73 1.24
C VAL A 75 -16.55 34.10 1.23
N ASN A 76 -16.43 32.86 0.76
CA ASN A 76 -15.20 32.04 0.80
C ASN A 76 -14.53 32.05 2.20
N GLY A 77 -15.32 32.04 3.27
CA GLY A 77 -14.84 32.12 4.65
C GLY A 77 -14.29 33.48 5.10
N THR A 78 -14.43 34.53 4.28
CA THR A 78 -13.99 35.90 4.58
C THR A 78 -15.18 36.82 4.83
N GLY A 79 -15.06 37.68 5.87
CA GLY A 79 -15.99 38.77 6.23
C GLY A 79 -17.44 38.34 6.52
N PRO A 80 -18.22 39.11 7.28
CA PRO A 80 -19.68 39.09 7.12
C PRO A 80 -20.10 40.14 6.08
N TYR A 81 -20.94 39.74 5.14
CA TYR A 81 -21.61 40.56 4.13
C TYR A 81 -23.10 40.60 4.47
N ASP A 82 -23.64 41.81 4.63
CA ASP A 82 -25.05 42.04 4.94
C ASP A 82 -25.80 42.30 3.60
N PHE A 83 -26.67 41.36 3.22
CA PHE A 83 -27.44 41.37 1.97
C PHE A 83 -28.81 42.02 2.17
N ASP A 84 -29.22 42.81 1.18
CA ASP A 84 -30.38 43.71 1.33
C ASP A 84 -31.07 44.06 0.01
N ALA A 85 -30.72 43.40 -1.09
CA ALA A 85 -31.35 43.66 -2.37
C ALA A 85 -31.37 42.42 -3.24
N VAL A 86 -32.52 42.17 -3.88
CA VAL A 86 -32.72 41.10 -4.86
C VAL A 86 -33.58 41.59 -6.03
N ALA A 87 -33.24 41.16 -7.25
CA ALA A 87 -34.10 41.34 -8.41
C ALA A 87 -33.91 40.19 -9.42
N GLU A 88 -34.97 39.89 -10.18
CA GLU A 88 -34.98 38.83 -11.19
C GLU A 88 -34.55 39.38 -12.56
N TYR A 89 -33.56 38.75 -13.18
CA TYR A 89 -33.01 39.15 -14.48
C TYR A 89 -33.20 38.06 -15.51
N GLN A 90 -33.44 38.50 -16.74
CA GLN A 90 -33.28 37.68 -17.93
C GLN A 90 -31.83 37.80 -18.40
N ILE A 91 -31.13 36.67 -18.37
CA ILE A 91 -29.68 36.61 -18.58
C ILE A 91 -29.38 35.77 -19.81
N THR A 92 -28.43 36.24 -20.63
CA THR A 92 -27.80 35.39 -21.65
C THR A 92 -26.43 34.96 -21.15
N LEU A 93 -26.25 33.65 -21.01
CA LEU A 93 -24.95 33.03 -20.82
C LEU A 93 -24.31 32.79 -22.18
N THR A 94 -23.04 33.14 -22.33
CA THR A 94 -22.22 32.70 -23.46
C THR A 94 -21.16 31.77 -22.91
N TYR A 95 -21.13 30.54 -23.39
CA TYR A 95 -20.16 29.53 -22.98
C TYR A 95 -18.86 29.65 -23.77
N ILE A 96 -17.79 29.02 -23.29
CA ILE A 96 -16.48 29.03 -23.98
C ILE A 96 -16.59 28.45 -25.40
N ASP A 97 -17.44 27.42 -25.59
CA ASP A 97 -17.71 26.79 -26.89
C ASP A 97 -18.47 27.70 -27.90
N GLY A 98 -18.82 28.93 -27.49
CA GLY A 98 -19.54 29.91 -28.30
C GLY A 98 -21.05 29.69 -28.39
N THR A 99 -21.59 28.65 -27.74
CA THR A 99 -23.04 28.47 -27.59
C THR A 99 -23.59 29.43 -26.52
N THR A 100 -24.91 29.64 -26.55
CA THR A 100 -25.59 30.56 -25.63
C THR A 100 -26.83 29.93 -25.02
N ALA A 101 -27.06 30.19 -23.73
CA ALA A 101 -28.31 29.88 -23.05
C ALA A 101 -28.98 31.16 -22.54
N ASN A 102 -30.32 31.20 -22.59
CA ASN A 102 -31.09 32.26 -21.95
C ASN A 102 -31.75 31.68 -20.71
N ILE A 103 -31.54 32.31 -19.58
CA ILE A 103 -32.01 31.86 -18.27
C ILE A 103 -32.74 32.99 -17.54
N THR A 104 -33.58 32.61 -16.58
CA THR A 104 -34.07 33.49 -15.53
C THR A 104 -33.27 33.21 -14.25
N ALA A 105 -32.70 34.24 -13.64
CA ALA A 105 -31.88 34.10 -12.43
C ALA A 105 -32.03 35.31 -11.50
N TYR A 106 -31.81 35.09 -10.21
CA TYR A 106 -31.81 36.14 -9.21
C TYR A 106 -30.44 36.79 -9.12
N VAL A 107 -30.44 38.12 -9.12
CA VAL A 107 -29.28 38.94 -8.81
C VAL A 107 -29.51 39.55 -7.44
N PHE A 108 -28.58 39.33 -6.53
CA PHE A 108 -28.66 39.82 -5.17
C PHE A 108 -27.37 40.56 -4.79
N GLN A 109 -27.49 41.52 -3.88
CA GLN A 109 -26.43 42.48 -3.59
C GLN A 109 -26.30 42.78 -2.10
N ASP A 110 -25.06 42.95 -1.64
CA ASP A 110 -24.81 43.47 -0.30
C ASP A 110 -25.03 44.99 -0.22
N THR A 111 -25.10 45.52 1.00
CA THR A 111 -25.26 46.97 1.26
C THR A 111 -24.11 47.84 0.71
N THR A 112 -23.02 47.25 0.22
CA THR A 112 -21.85 47.96 -0.32
C THR A 112 -21.69 47.82 -1.84
N GLY A 113 -22.55 47.05 -2.49
CA GLY A 113 -22.61 46.88 -3.93
C GLY A 113 -22.01 45.59 -4.48
N HIS A 114 -21.50 44.66 -3.66
CA HIS A 114 -21.04 43.35 -4.12
C HIS A 114 -22.21 42.56 -4.68
N THR A 115 -22.17 42.26 -5.98
CA THR A 115 -23.30 41.69 -6.73
C THR A 115 -23.04 40.24 -7.10
N PHE A 116 -24.05 39.39 -6.92
CA PHE A 116 -23.96 37.95 -7.15
C PHE A 116 -25.18 37.45 -7.92
N ILE A 117 -25.02 36.36 -8.67
CA ILE A 117 -26.07 35.67 -9.43
C ILE A 117 -26.31 34.27 -8.84
N ALA A 118 -27.57 33.91 -8.62
CA ALA A 118 -28.02 32.57 -8.22
C ALA A 118 -29.20 32.07 -9.09
N PRO A 119 -29.37 30.75 -9.25
CA PRO A 119 -30.53 30.18 -9.95
C PRO A 119 -31.84 30.46 -9.20
N GLU A 120 -32.95 30.56 -9.93
CA GLU A 120 -34.26 30.85 -9.35
C GLU A 120 -34.89 29.70 -8.55
N THR A 121 -34.62 28.45 -8.93
CA THR A 121 -35.16 27.24 -8.29
C THR A 121 -34.22 26.06 -8.52
N THR A 122 -34.33 25.01 -7.69
CA THR A 122 -33.59 23.76 -7.90
C THR A 122 -34.27 22.87 -8.96
N TYR A 123 -33.46 22.18 -9.76
CA TYR A 123 -33.86 21.17 -10.73
C TYR A 123 -34.71 21.70 -11.89
N ASN A 124 -34.40 22.91 -12.38
CA ASN A 124 -34.99 23.45 -13.61
C ASN A 124 -33.94 23.64 -14.72
N ALA A 125 -34.41 23.95 -15.93
CA ALA A 125 -33.54 24.14 -17.10
C ALA A 125 -32.57 25.31 -16.94
N ASP A 126 -32.93 26.32 -16.13
CA ASP A 126 -32.11 27.51 -15.89
C ASP A 126 -30.95 27.19 -14.94
N GLN A 127 -31.16 26.36 -13.91
CA GLN A 127 -30.09 25.82 -13.09
C GLN A 127 -29.17 24.94 -13.92
N ALA A 128 -29.72 24.03 -14.72
CA ALA A 128 -28.94 23.18 -15.60
C ALA A 128 -28.03 24.04 -16.50
N ALA A 129 -28.58 25.07 -17.15
CA ALA A 129 -27.80 25.99 -17.98
C ALA A 129 -26.69 26.74 -17.20
N LEU A 130 -26.90 27.08 -15.94
CA LEU A 130 -25.87 27.68 -15.09
C LEU A 130 -24.75 26.71 -14.69
N THR A 131 -24.96 25.39 -14.79
CA THR A 131 -23.98 24.35 -14.42
C THR A 131 -23.52 23.48 -15.59
N ASP A 132 -24.10 23.64 -16.77
CA ASP A 132 -23.91 22.77 -17.93
C ASP A 132 -22.49 22.88 -18.52
N LYS A 133 -21.96 24.12 -18.59
CA LYS A 133 -20.72 24.43 -19.30
C LYS A 133 -19.99 25.63 -18.70
N PRO A 134 -18.66 25.76 -18.91
CA PRO A 134 -17.91 26.96 -18.54
C PRO A 134 -18.47 28.22 -19.21
N ILE A 135 -18.89 29.18 -18.40
CA ILE A 135 -19.48 30.44 -18.87
C ILE A 135 -18.35 31.43 -19.13
N GLN A 136 -18.18 31.85 -20.38
CA GLN A 136 -17.22 32.87 -20.77
C GLN A 136 -17.70 34.27 -20.40
N SER A 137 -18.96 34.60 -20.70
CA SER A 137 -19.51 35.92 -20.39
C SER A 137 -20.99 35.85 -20.04
N VAL A 138 -21.44 36.84 -19.28
CA VAL A 138 -22.81 36.96 -18.79
C VAL A 138 -23.38 38.29 -19.24
N SER A 139 -24.54 38.29 -19.87
CA SER A 139 -25.25 39.52 -20.24
C SER A 139 -26.58 39.63 -19.51
N LEU A 140 -26.70 40.64 -18.66
CA LEU A 140 -27.94 41.03 -18.00
C LEU A 140 -28.78 41.85 -19.00
N ASN A 141 -29.81 41.23 -19.59
CA ASN A 141 -30.53 41.80 -20.73
C ASN A 141 -31.71 42.67 -20.32
N SER A 142 -32.48 42.22 -19.33
CA SER A 142 -33.61 42.95 -18.78
C SER A 142 -33.87 42.52 -17.36
N VAL A 143 -34.42 43.43 -16.57
CA VAL A 143 -34.86 43.17 -15.20
C VAL A 143 -36.37 43.25 -15.13
N THR A 144 -36.99 42.32 -14.40
CA THR A 144 -38.39 42.44 -14.01
C THR A 144 -38.39 43.12 -12.64
N SER A 145 -38.74 44.41 -12.59
CA SER A 145 -38.85 45.15 -11.32
C SER A 145 -39.90 44.49 -10.44
N TYR A 146 -39.47 43.97 -9.31
CA TYR A 146 -40.26 43.12 -8.43
C TYR A 146 -40.95 43.96 -7.33
N THR A 147 -42.17 43.57 -6.95
CA THR A 147 -42.94 44.21 -5.88
C THR A 147 -43.65 43.13 -5.04
N GLY A 148 -43.09 42.78 -3.90
CA GLY A 148 -43.71 41.95 -2.85
C GLY A 148 -43.07 40.58 -2.63
N ASP A 149 -43.09 40.09 -1.40
CA ASP A 149 -42.55 38.81 -0.92
C ASP A 149 -42.87 37.60 -1.84
N LYS A 150 -41.84 36.83 -2.21
CA LYS A 150 -41.93 35.48 -2.75
C LYS A 150 -41.19 34.62 -1.73
N ASP A 151 -41.83 33.55 -1.26
CA ASP A 151 -41.27 32.43 -0.48
C ASP A 151 -40.10 31.70 -1.22
N GLY A 152 -39.14 32.45 -1.76
CA GLY A 152 -38.11 32.02 -2.68
C GLY A 152 -36.85 31.70 -1.93
N ASP A 153 -36.82 30.53 -1.29
CA ASP A 153 -35.63 30.01 -0.63
C ASP A 153 -34.41 30.09 -1.58
N MET A 154 -33.29 30.62 -1.10
CA MET A 154 -32.00 30.48 -1.79
C MET A 154 -31.68 28.99 -1.93
N ILE A 155 -31.77 28.43 -3.14
CA ILE A 155 -31.34 27.05 -3.41
C ILE A 155 -30.29 27.03 -4.51
N ALA A 156 -29.05 27.34 -4.13
CA ALA A 156 -27.91 27.31 -5.03
C ALA A 156 -26.93 26.20 -4.61
N SER A 157 -27.04 25.04 -5.24
CA SER A 157 -25.95 24.06 -5.30
C SER A 157 -25.35 24.14 -6.69
N ARG A 158 -24.23 24.84 -6.83
CA ARG A 158 -23.26 24.58 -7.90
C ARG A 158 -22.19 23.69 -7.27
N VAL A 159 -21.61 22.79 -8.05
CA VAL A 159 -20.53 21.90 -7.60
C VAL A 159 -19.22 22.59 -7.96
N ASN A 160 -18.32 22.75 -6.98
CA ASN A 160 -16.93 23.17 -7.23
C ASN A 160 -16.23 21.92 -7.74
N GLU A 161 -15.91 21.89 -9.02
CA GLU A 161 -14.61 21.46 -9.56
C GLU A 161 -14.59 21.89 -11.04
N PRO A 162 -13.43 22.17 -11.63
CA PRO A 162 -13.36 22.36 -13.08
C PRO A 162 -13.79 21.06 -13.74
N TYR A 163 -14.99 21.03 -14.32
CA TYR A 163 -15.30 20.04 -15.33
C TYR A 163 -14.47 20.40 -16.57
N ALA A 164 -13.22 19.94 -16.62
CA ALA A 164 -12.84 19.18 -17.79
C ALA A 164 -13.66 17.90 -17.64
N GLY A 165 -14.82 17.83 -18.32
CA GLY A 165 -15.46 16.53 -18.48
C GLY A 165 -14.46 15.56 -19.12
N PRO A 166 -14.71 14.25 -19.00
CA PRO A 166 -13.87 13.29 -19.69
C PRO A 166 -13.75 13.68 -21.16
N VAL A 167 -12.55 13.53 -21.71
CA VAL A 167 -12.31 13.69 -23.13
C VAL A 167 -12.80 12.41 -23.80
N ASP A 168 -13.93 12.52 -24.48
CA ASP A 168 -14.62 11.39 -25.07
C ASP A 168 -14.10 11.04 -26.47
N GLY A 169 -13.76 9.76 -26.66
CA GLY A 169 -13.64 9.11 -27.95
C GLY A 169 -15.00 8.76 -28.57
N THR A 170 -15.00 7.81 -29.49
CA THR A 170 -16.16 7.30 -30.22
C THR A 170 -16.18 5.78 -30.17
N ASN A 171 -17.28 5.13 -30.57
CA ASN A 171 -17.32 3.67 -30.68
C ASN A 171 -16.58 3.10 -31.91
N GLY A 172 -15.57 3.80 -32.43
CA GLY A 172 -14.71 3.29 -33.48
C GLY A 172 -13.31 3.86 -33.33
N ASN A 173 -12.36 3.32 -34.09
CA ASN A 173 -10.94 3.63 -33.91
C ASN A 173 -10.62 5.13 -33.85
N ASP A 174 -10.16 5.56 -32.68
CA ASP A 174 -9.77 6.92 -32.38
C ASP A 174 -8.25 7.08 -32.21
N SER A 175 -7.80 8.31 -32.40
CA SER A 175 -6.41 8.71 -32.15
C SER A 175 -6.47 9.98 -31.32
N MET A 176 -6.28 9.78 -30.02
CA MET A 176 -6.44 10.75 -28.96
C MET A 176 -5.05 11.02 -28.38
N GLY A 177 -4.64 12.27 -28.36
CA GLY A 177 -3.40 12.69 -27.73
C GLY A 177 -3.47 14.17 -27.38
N VAL A 178 -2.43 14.74 -26.77
CA VAL A 178 -2.41 16.15 -26.37
C VAL A 178 -2.90 17.08 -27.51
N GLY A 179 -3.96 17.84 -27.22
CA GLY A 179 -4.64 18.73 -28.15
C GLY A 179 -5.77 18.08 -28.98
N TYR A 180 -6.05 16.78 -28.82
CA TYR A 180 -7.31 16.17 -29.24
C TYR A 180 -8.45 16.87 -28.51
N THR A 181 -9.58 17.08 -29.18
CA THR A 181 -10.75 17.75 -28.59
C THR A 181 -12.01 17.01 -28.99
N ASP A 182 -12.83 16.64 -28.01
CA ASP A 182 -14.09 15.93 -28.22
C ASP A 182 -15.20 16.85 -28.78
N ALA A 183 -16.41 16.29 -28.95
CA ALA A 183 -17.55 17.04 -29.49
C ALA A 183 -18.09 18.10 -28.51
N GLN A 184 -17.76 17.97 -27.23
CA GLN A 184 -18.15 18.83 -26.11
C GLN A 184 -17.15 19.96 -25.90
N GLY A 185 -15.97 19.86 -26.50
CA GLY A 185 -14.90 20.85 -26.43
C GLY A 185 -13.87 20.57 -25.33
N HIS A 186 -13.92 19.41 -24.67
CA HIS A 186 -12.87 18.98 -23.74
C HIS A 186 -11.67 18.51 -24.53
N ALA A 187 -10.47 18.76 -24.02
CA ALA A 187 -9.25 18.43 -24.71
C ALA A 187 -8.26 17.75 -23.78
N ILE A 188 -7.47 16.83 -24.34
CA ILE A 188 -6.29 16.30 -23.66
C ILE A 188 -5.25 17.42 -23.61
N THR A 189 -4.65 17.62 -22.45
CA THR A 189 -3.71 18.69 -22.12
C THR A 189 -2.38 18.12 -21.64
N GLU A 190 -1.61 18.91 -20.91
CA GLU A 190 -0.35 18.48 -20.26
C GLU A 190 -0.52 18.50 -18.73
N ASP A 191 -1.76 18.67 -18.28
CA ASP A 191 -2.21 18.61 -16.90
C ASP A 191 -3.10 17.37 -16.75
N ALA A 192 -3.40 16.96 -15.52
CA ALA A 192 -4.24 15.78 -15.24
C ALA A 192 -5.58 15.79 -16.00
N ASP A 193 -5.82 14.75 -16.80
CA ASP A 193 -6.99 14.55 -17.64
C ASP A 193 -7.77 13.28 -17.27
N VAL A 194 -9.02 13.21 -17.73
CA VAL A 194 -9.83 11.98 -17.74
C VAL A 194 -10.16 11.68 -19.19
N ILE A 195 -9.85 10.47 -19.67
CA ILE A 195 -9.92 10.12 -21.09
C ILE A 195 -10.66 8.80 -21.26
N TYR A 196 -11.66 8.77 -22.15
CA TYR A 196 -12.44 7.57 -22.45
C TYR A 196 -12.38 7.23 -23.94
N GLY A 197 -11.83 6.05 -24.29
CA GLY A 197 -11.75 5.54 -25.67
C GLY A 197 -13.08 4.97 -26.18
N TYR A 198 -13.78 4.21 -25.32
CA TYR A 198 -15.00 3.45 -25.61
C TYR A 198 -14.79 2.14 -26.39
N ASP A 199 -15.41 1.96 -27.56
CA ASP A 199 -15.21 0.76 -28.37
C ASP A 199 -14.31 1.15 -29.53
N GLY A 200 -13.35 0.32 -29.92
CA GLY A 200 -12.46 0.72 -31.00
C GLY A 200 -11.14 -0.03 -30.93
N ALA A 201 -10.27 0.21 -31.90
CA ALA A 201 -8.85 -0.05 -31.67
C ALA A 201 -8.22 1.32 -31.66
N ASP A 202 -8.07 1.83 -30.45
CA ASP A 202 -7.81 3.23 -30.17
C ASP A 202 -6.33 3.46 -29.90
N THR A 203 -5.87 4.68 -30.12
CA THR A 203 -4.52 5.11 -29.71
C THR A 203 -4.68 6.32 -28.82
N ILE A 204 -4.35 6.18 -27.54
CA ILE A 204 -4.54 7.19 -26.51
C ILE A 204 -3.17 7.59 -25.95
N ASP A 205 -2.92 8.89 -25.81
CA ASP A 205 -1.72 9.48 -25.22
C ASP A 205 -2.17 10.57 -24.23
N GLY A 206 -2.06 10.28 -22.92
CA GLY A 206 -2.44 11.19 -21.82
C GLY A 206 -1.57 12.43 -21.76
N GLY A 207 -0.30 12.27 -22.11
CA GLY A 207 0.65 13.36 -22.25
C GLY A 207 1.42 13.59 -20.97
N GLY A 208 0.99 14.56 -20.17
CA GLY A 208 1.60 14.83 -18.87
C GLY A 208 0.52 15.17 -17.87
N GLY A 209 0.82 15.04 -16.58
CA GLY A 209 -0.21 15.10 -15.55
C GLY A 209 -0.39 13.73 -14.91
N SER A 210 -1.36 13.62 -14.00
CA SER A 210 -1.76 12.33 -13.44
C SER A 210 -3.12 11.99 -14.03
N ASP A 211 -3.11 11.18 -15.07
CA ASP A 211 -4.25 10.96 -15.94
C ASP A 211 -5.07 9.74 -15.51
N LEU A 212 -6.36 9.77 -15.80
CA LEU A 212 -7.26 8.62 -15.71
C LEU A 212 -7.68 8.24 -17.12
N ILE A 213 -7.25 7.08 -17.59
CA ILE A 213 -7.52 6.60 -18.95
C ILE A 213 -8.34 5.31 -18.88
N GLU A 214 -9.50 5.29 -19.54
CA GLU A 214 -10.25 4.05 -19.81
C GLU A 214 -10.27 3.82 -21.33
N SER A 215 -9.48 2.86 -21.83
CA SER A 215 -9.41 2.61 -23.29
C SER A 215 -10.69 1.94 -23.79
N GLY A 216 -11.24 1.03 -22.98
CA GLY A 216 -12.46 0.31 -23.28
C GLY A 216 -12.22 -0.94 -24.14
N ALA A 217 -13.11 -1.20 -25.10
CA ALA A 217 -13.11 -2.45 -25.83
C ALA A 217 -12.41 -2.36 -27.19
N GLY A 218 -11.34 -3.13 -27.37
CA GLY A 218 -10.93 -3.63 -28.68
C GLY A 218 -9.46 -4.01 -28.77
N SER A 219 -8.57 -3.18 -29.30
CA SER A 219 -7.14 -3.52 -29.31
C SER A 219 -6.38 -2.22 -29.34
N ASP A 220 -6.14 -1.71 -28.16
CA ASP A 220 -5.79 -0.34 -27.92
C ASP A 220 -4.29 -0.18 -27.72
N VAL A 221 -3.80 1.02 -27.99
CA VAL A 221 -2.44 1.44 -27.64
C VAL A 221 -2.56 2.64 -26.73
N VAL A 222 -2.15 2.48 -25.47
CA VAL A 222 -2.28 3.53 -24.45
C VAL A 222 -0.89 3.95 -23.98
N TYR A 223 -0.67 5.26 -23.92
CA TYR A 223 0.47 5.90 -23.29
C TYR A 223 -0.07 6.80 -22.17
N GLY A 224 0.28 6.52 -20.91
CA GLY A 224 -0.02 7.40 -19.77
C GLY A 224 0.73 8.71 -19.92
N GLY A 225 2.06 8.61 -19.97
CA GLY A 225 2.94 9.73 -20.29
C GLY A 225 3.80 10.10 -19.09
N ALA A 226 3.66 11.31 -18.56
CA ALA A 226 4.46 11.76 -17.43
C ALA A 226 3.59 12.18 -16.24
N GLY A 227 3.79 11.54 -15.11
CA GLY A 227 3.06 11.71 -13.86
C GLY A 227 2.47 10.37 -13.44
N ASN A 228 1.76 10.34 -12.31
CA ASN A 228 1.22 9.08 -11.80
C ASN A 228 -0.14 8.81 -12.43
N ASP A 229 -0.20 7.90 -13.38
CA ASP A 229 -1.37 7.63 -14.21
C ASP A 229 -2.17 6.44 -13.68
N THR A 230 -3.46 6.41 -14.01
CA THR A 230 -4.35 5.27 -13.75
C THR A 230 -4.98 4.86 -15.07
N ILE A 231 -4.63 3.67 -15.54
CA ILE A 231 -5.03 3.14 -16.84
C ILE A 231 -5.87 1.90 -16.64
N TYR A 232 -7.13 1.97 -17.06
CA TYR A 232 -8.01 0.82 -17.24
C TYR A 232 -8.07 0.45 -18.71
N TYR A 233 -7.58 -0.73 -19.05
CA TYR A 233 -7.66 -1.27 -20.39
C TYR A 233 -8.72 -2.37 -20.37
N GLY A 234 -9.69 -2.30 -21.29
CA GLY A 234 -10.86 -3.17 -21.25
C GLY A 234 -10.63 -4.48 -21.98
N THR A 235 -11.59 -4.87 -22.82
CA THR A 235 -11.47 -6.14 -23.55
C THR A 235 -10.51 -6.01 -24.73
N GLY A 236 -9.66 -7.01 -24.90
CA GLY A 236 -9.01 -7.29 -26.18
C GLY A 236 -7.51 -7.45 -26.03
N ASN A 237 -6.75 -7.19 -27.09
CA ASN A 237 -5.29 -7.35 -27.04
C ASN A 237 -4.67 -5.97 -27.11
N ASP A 238 -4.29 -5.47 -25.94
CA ASP A 238 -3.90 -4.09 -25.74
C ASP A 238 -2.39 -3.96 -25.55
N THR A 239 -1.86 -2.79 -25.86
CA THR A 239 -0.47 -2.41 -25.61
C THR A 239 -0.45 -1.16 -24.75
N ILE A 240 0.01 -1.28 -23.51
CA ILE A 240 -0.04 -0.21 -22.52
C ILE A 240 1.37 0.19 -22.10
N TYR A 241 1.61 1.49 -22.00
CA TYR A 241 2.81 2.10 -21.45
C TYR A 241 2.37 3.09 -20.36
N GLY A 242 2.74 2.87 -19.10
CA GLY A 242 2.51 3.83 -18.00
C GLY A 242 3.31 5.10 -18.24
N GLY A 243 4.64 5.00 -18.21
CA GLY A 243 5.54 6.08 -18.60
C GLY A 243 6.45 6.52 -17.45
N ASP A 244 6.59 7.84 -17.23
CA ASP A 244 7.34 8.36 -16.08
C ASP A 244 6.36 8.56 -14.91
N GLY A 245 6.51 7.90 -13.77
CA GLY A 245 5.60 8.08 -12.64
C GLY A 245 5.37 6.77 -11.88
N ASN A 246 4.59 6.85 -10.82
CA ASN A 246 4.11 5.63 -10.17
C ASN A 246 2.69 5.34 -10.68
N ASP A 247 2.58 4.40 -11.60
CA ASP A 247 1.38 4.15 -12.38
C ASP A 247 0.57 2.97 -11.84
N LEU A 248 -0.74 3.04 -12.05
CA LEU A 248 -1.67 1.94 -11.80
C LEU A 248 -2.27 1.50 -13.13
N ILE A 249 -1.99 0.27 -13.53
CA ILE A 249 -2.53 -0.35 -14.74
C ILE A 249 -3.40 -1.54 -14.32
N ASP A 250 -4.67 -1.54 -14.70
CA ASP A 250 -5.67 -2.47 -14.17
C ASP A 250 -6.67 -2.88 -15.27
N ASP A 251 -7.18 -4.11 -15.23
CA ASP A 251 -8.08 -4.68 -16.25
C ASP A 251 -9.57 -4.34 -16.00
N GLU A 252 -9.83 -3.26 -15.25
CA GLU A 252 -11.16 -2.72 -14.86
C GLU A 252 -11.80 -3.39 -13.63
N ASP A 253 -11.99 -2.60 -12.55
CA ASP A 253 -12.46 -2.96 -11.18
C ASP A 253 -13.35 -4.23 -11.11
N GLY A 254 -12.68 -5.38 -11.05
CA GLY A 254 -13.28 -6.68 -10.76
C GLY A 254 -13.87 -7.45 -11.95
N VAL A 255 -13.55 -7.08 -13.20
CA VAL A 255 -13.93 -7.85 -14.40
C VAL A 255 -12.69 -8.41 -15.08
N ARG A 256 -12.46 -9.71 -14.91
CA ARG A 256 -11.35 -10.37 -15.60
C ARG A 256 -11.59 -10.54 -17.08
N TYR A 257 -10.79 -9.87 -17.91
CA TYR A 257 -10.79 -10.06 -19.36
C TYR A 257 -9.94 -11.26 -19.77
N THR A 258 -9.94 -11.63 -21.05
CA THR A 258 -9.20 -12.82 -21.57
C THR A 258 -8.30 -12.45 -22.74
N GLY A 259 -7.90 -11.18 -22.76
CA GLY A 259 -6.99 -10.61 -23.74
C GLY A 259 -5.62 -11.29 -23.72
N SER A 260 -4.76 -10.94 -24.65
CA SER A 260 -3.32 -11.16 -24.46
C SER A 260 -2.65 -9.81 -24.63
N ASN A 261 -2.21 -9.25 -23.51
CA ASN A 261 -1.78 -7.86 -23.42
C ASN A 261 -0.26 -7.74 -23.32
N GLU A 262 0.27 -6.63 -23.81
CA GLU A 262 1.67 -6.21 -23.60
C GLU A 262 1.66 -4.94 -22.75
N ILE A 263 2.17 -5.02 -21.52
CA ILE A 263 2.09 -3.95 -20.53
C ILE A 263 3.50 -3.55 -20.09
N HIS A 264 3.79 -2.25 -20.11
CA HIS A 264 5.03 -1.67 -19.62
C HIS A 264 4.67 -0.65 -18.54
N GLY A 265 5.15 -0.85 -17.30
CA GLY A 265 5.00 0.10 -16.18
C GLY A 265 5.74 1.39 -16.49
N GLY A 266 7.06 1.30 -16.61
CA GLY A 266 7.92 2.41 -17.02
C GLY A 266 8.91 2.79 -15.92
N GLU A 267 9.10 4.09 -15.69
CA GLU A 267 10.00 4.58 -14.65
C GLU A 267 9.20 5.01 -13.42
N GLY A 268 9.40 4.36 -12.29
CA GLY A 268 8.75 4.63 -11.02
C GLY A 268 8.28 3.34 -10.39
N ASN A 269 7.52 3.43 -9.29
CA ASN A 269 7.06 2.23 -8.60
C ASN A 269 5.62 1.94 -9.02
N ASP A 270 5.47 0.99 -9.93
CA ASP A 270 4.23 0.71 -10.63
C ASP A 270 3.44 -0.44 -10.02
N THR A 271 2.16 -0.49 -10.35
CA THR A 271 1.27 -1.59 -9.97
C THR A 271 0.46 -2.03 -11.18
N VAL A 272 0.61 -3.29 -11.58
CA VAL A 272 -0.04 -3.86 -12.76
C VAL A 272 -0.90 -5.05 -12.38
N TYR A 273 -2.20 -4.97 -12.64
CA TYR A 273 -3.15 -6.08 -12.62
C TYR A 273 -3.51 -6.44 -14.07
N SER A 274 -3.15 -7.64 -14.51
CA SER A 274 -3.17 -7.98 -15.94
C SER A 274 -4.42 -8.71 -16.45
N GLY A 275 -5.30 -9.16 -15.54
CA GLY A 275 -6.51 -9.92 -15.85
C GLY A 275 -6.27 -11.39 -16.18
N ASP A 276 -7.28 -12.09 -16.69
CA ASP A 276 -7.05 -13.43 -17.24
C ASP A 276 -6.49 -13.32 -18.69
N GLY A 277 -5.71 -14.31 -19.14
CA GLY A 277 -5.16 -14.25 -20.50
C GLY A 277 -3.84 -14.98 -20.73
N SER A 278 -2.96 -14.38 -21.52
CA SER A 278 -1.55 -14.75 -21.55
C SER A 278 -0.78 -13.47 -21.77
N GLU A 279 -0.31 -12.91 -20.68
CA GLU A 279 0.12 -11.53 -20.58
C GLU A 279 1.64 -11.44 -20.73
N THR A 280 2.13 -10.31 -21.22
CA THR A 280 3.55 -9.96 -21.14
C THR A 280 3.69 -8.62 -20.43
N ILE A 281 4.29 -8.64 -19.25
CA ILE A 281 4.37 -7.49 -18.35
C ILE A 281 5.84 -7.15 -18.09
N TYR A 282 6.18 -5.88 -18.22
CA TYR A 282 7.47 -5.29 -17.88
C TYR A 282 7.24 -4.23 -16.80
N GLY A 283 7.86 -4.37 -15.62
CA GLY A 283 7.91 -3.32 -14.61
C GLY A 283 8.83 -2.17 -15.05
N ASP A 284 9.92 -2.52 -15.73
CA ASP A 284 10.98 -1.64 -16.20
C ASP A 284 11.83 -1.07 -15.05
N GLY A 285 11.49 0.08 -14.46
CA GLY A 285 12.39 0.79 -13.55
C GLY A 285 11.75 1.32 -12.29
N GLY A 286 11.83 0.58 -11.19
CA GLY A 286 11.50 1.02 -9.84
C GLY A 286 11.21 -0.18 -8.95
N ASP A 287 10.55 0.02 -7.80
CA ASP A 287 10.10 -1.13 -7.00
C ASP A 287 8.65 -1.46 -7.38
N ASP A 288 8.45 -2.43 -8.28
CA ASP A 288 7.17 -2.70 -8.95
C ASP A 288 6.34 -3.83 -8.33
N ASN A 289 5.02 -3.80 -8.53
CA ASN A 289 4.12 -4.90 -8.17
C ASN A 289 3.38 -5.40 -9.41
N LEU A 290 3.72 -6.58 -9.89
CA LEU A 290 3.20 -7.18 -11.12
C LEU A 290 2.36 -8.41 -10.79
N PHE A 291 1.11 -8.43 -11.24
CA PHE A 291 0.16 -9.52 -11.00
C PHE A 291 -0.38 -10.04 -12.35
N GLY A 292 0.10 -11.23 -12.74
CA GLY A 292 -0.33 -11.98 -13.95
C GLY A 292 -1.77 -12.48 -13.86
N GLU A 293 -2.25 -12.74 -12.64
CA GLU A 293 -3.56 -13.28 -12.31
C GLU A 293 -3.89 -14.64 -12.93
N GLY A 294 -4.32 -14.70 -14.19
CA GLY A 294 -5.03 -15.85 -14.73
C GLY A 294 -4.61 -16.20 -16.13
N GLY A 295 -3.40 -16.66 -16.34
CA GLY A 295 -2.94 -16.93 -17.69
C GLY A 295 -1.71 -17.79 -17.73
N ASN A 296 -1.09 -17.88 -18.90
CA ASN A 296 0.28 -18.32 -18.98
C ASN A 296 1.11 -17.07 -19.25
N ASP A 297 1.61 -16.47 -18.18
CA ASP A 297 2.05 -15.09 -18.19
C ASP A 297 3.57 -15.00 -18.22
N THR A 298 4.08 -13.88 -18.73
CA THR A 298 5.50 -13.57 -18.77
C THR A 298 5.75 -12.23 -18.09
N LEU A 299 6.35 -12.25 -16.90
CA LEU A 299 6.59 -11.08 -16.07
C LEU A 299 8.10 -10.80 -15.97
N PHE A 300 8.49 -9.55 -16.19
CA PHE A 300 9.83 -9.03 -15.99
C PHE A 300 9.78 -7.87 -14.99
N GLY A 301 10.48 -7.98 -13.86
CA GLY A 301 10.56 -6.92 -12.84
C GLY A 301 11.33 -5.71 -13.37
N GLY A 302 12.59 -5.93 -13.73
CA GLY A 302 13.43 -4.89 -14.31
C GLY A 302 14.47 -4.42 -13.32
N THR A 303 14.55 -3.13 -13.02
CA THR A 303 15.49 -2.62 -12.01
C THR A 303 14.76 -2.15 -10.76
N GLY A 304 15.17 -2.61 -9.58
CA GLY A 304 14.60 -2.22 -8.29
C GLY A 304 14.21 -3.45 -7.49
N ASN A 305 13.41 -3.36 -6.44
CA ASN A 305 13.01 -4.53 -5.66
C ASN A 305 11.56 -4.87 -5.96
N ASP A 306 11.37 -5.87 -6.82
CA ASP A 306 10.07 -6.12 -7.44
C ASP A 306 9.30 -7.25 -6.76
N VAL A 307 7.98 -7.22 -6.95
CA VAL A 307 7.06 -8.25 -6.48
C VAL A 307 6.27 -8.78 -7.68
N LEU A 308 6.54 -10.03 -8.05
CA LEU A 308 5.94 -10.70 -9.21
C LEU A 308 5.07 -11.87 -8.75
N TRP A 309 3.83 -11.89 -9.20
CA TRP A 309 2.88 -12.99 -8.97
C TRP A 309 2.39 -13.49 -10.32
N GLY A 310 2.68 -14.76 -10.64
CA GLY A 310 2.22 -15.41 -11.87
C GLY A 310 0.72 -15.61 -11.85
N GLY A 311 0.23 -16.33 -10.85
CA GLY A 311 -1.19 -16.58 -10.67
C GLY A 311 -1.54 -17.99 -11.13
N SER A 312 -2.63 -18.16 -11.89
CA SER A 312 -3.02 -19.48 -12.36
C SER A 312 -2.61 -19.73 -13.81
N GLY A 313 -1.80 -20.75 -14.04
CA GLY A 313 -1.35 -21.25 -15.33
C GLY A 313 0.15 -21.49 -15.30
N ASP A 314 0.75 -21.82 -16.45
CA ASP A 314 2.20 -22.10 -16.49
C ASP A 314 2.95 -20.79 -16.80
N ASP A 315 3.52 -20.15 -15.78
CA ASP A 315 4.05 -18.79 -15.84
C ASP A 315 5.59 -18.72 -15.96
N TYR A 316 6.08 -17.59 -16.48
CA TYR A 316 7.49 -17.23 -16.52
C TYR A 316 7.71 -15.90 -15.79
N LEU A 317 8.48 -15.92 -14.71
CA LEU A 317 8.79 -14.75 -13.89
C LEU A 317 10.29 -14.52 -13.85
N ALA A 318 10.72 -13.30 -14.14
CA ALA A 318 12.11 -12.85 -14.01
C ALA A 318 12.18 -11.56 -13.19
N GLY A 319 12.86 -11.58 -12.02
CA GLY A 319 13.04 -10.38 -11.18
C GLY A 319 14.01 -9.37 -11.82
N GLU A 320 15.10 -9.88 -12.38
CA GLU A 320 16.18 -9.09 -13.00
C GLU A 320 17.12 -8.41 -11.98
N ASP A 321 17.24 -7.08 -11.92
CA ASP A 321 18.21 -6.39 -11.05
C ASP A 321 17.52 -5.93 -9.75
N GLY A 322 17.71 -6.60 -8.61
CA GLY A 322 16.83 -6.35 -7.48
C GLY A 322 17.03 -7.19 -6.22
N ASN A 323 16.21 -6.98 -5.20
CA ASN A 323 15.96 -8.04 -4.22
C ASN A 323 14.49 -8.39 -4.35
N ASP A 324 14.20 -9.37 -5.19
CA ASP A 324 12.87 -9.55 -5.74
C ASP A 324 12.08 -10.63 -4.99
N TRP A 325 10.76 -10.56 -5.08
CA TRP A 325 9.87 -11.61 -4.61
C TRP A 325 9.06 -12.17 -5.77
N LEU A 326 9.37 -13.40 -6.17
CA LEU A 326 8.67 -14.13 -7.22
C LEU A 326 7.78 -15.21 -6.61
N VAL A 327 6.52 -15.23 -7.01
CA VAL A 327 5.51 -16.22 -6.63
C VAL A 327 4.83 -16.78 -7.88
N GLY A 328 5.02 -18.07 -8.20
CA GLY A 328 4.35 -18.70 -9.35
C GLY A 328 2.85 -18.91 -9.12
N GLU A 329 2.49 -19.34 -7.91
CA GLU A 329 1.13 -19.75 -7.51
C GLU A 329 0.69 -21.11 -8.05
N ALA A 330 -0.06 -21.20 -9.15
CA ALA A 330 -0.70 -22.44 -9.56
C ALA A 330 -0.43 -22.80 -11.01
N GLY A 331 0.51 -23.71 -11.23
CA GLY A 331 0.85 -24.27 -12.54
C GLY A 331 2.30 -24.72 -12.52
N ASN A 332 2.90 -25.03 -13.67
CA ASN A 332 4.31 -25.41 -13.72
C ASN A 332 5.13 -24.19 -14.14
N ASP A 333 5.63 -23.48 -13.15
CA ASP A 333 6.16 -22.14 -13.32
C ASP A 333 7.68 -22.15 -13.49
N THR A 334 8.21 -21.10 -14.12
CA THR A 334 9.64 -20.84 -14.22
C THR A 334 9.96 -19.51 -13.57
N LEU A 335 10.71 -19.54 -12.46
CA LEU A 335 11.09 -18.35 -11.69
C LEU A 335 12.60 -18.13 -11.76
N ILE A 336 13.01 -16.91 -12.11
CA ILE A 336 14.41 -16.49 -12.19
C ILE A 336 14.58 -15.22 -11.36
N GLY A 337 15.30 -15.27 -10.24
CA GLY A 337 15.56 -14.10 -9.38
C GLY A 337 16.35 -13.04 -10.14
N GLY A 338 17.61 -13.31 -10.43
CA GLY A 338 18.46 -12.40 -11.19
C GLY A 338 19.66 -11.95 -10.38
N ALA A 339 19.84 -10.64 -10.18
CA ALA A 339 20.96 -10.07 -9.45
C ALA A 339 20.48 -9.40 -8.17
N GLY A 340 20.97 -9.89 -7.03
CA GLY A 340 20.68 -9.43 -5.68
C GLY A 340 20.07 -10.57 -4.87
N ASN A 341 19.37 -10.28 -3.76
CA ASN A 341 18.97 -11.34 -2.83
C ASN A 341 17.47 -11.61 -2.95
N ASP A 342 17.13 -12.67 -3.68
CA ASP A 342 15.78 -12.89 -4.14
C ASP A 342 15.02 -13.90 -3.27
N SER A 343 13.70 -13.86 -3.34
CA SER A 343 12.78 -14.76 -2.65
C SER A 343 11.87 -15.44 -3.67
N LEU A 344 12.04 -16.75 -3.85
CA LEU A 344 11.34 -17.53 -4.88
C LEU A 344 10.42 -18.56 -4.22
N TYR A 345 9.16 -18.56 -4.63
CA TYR A 345 8.16 -19.54 -4.25
C TYR A 345 7.39 -20.01 -5.48
N GLY A 346 7.60 -21.27 -5.90
CA GLY A 346 6.91 -21.86 -7.04
C GLY A 346 5.40 -21.90 -6.83
N GLY A 347 4.95 -22.59 -5.79
CA GLY A 347 3.54 -22.74 -5.50
C GLY A 347 3.09 -24.17 -5.74
N THR A 348 1.85 -24.38 -6.21
CA THR A 348 1.36 -25.71 -6.56
C THR A 348 1.65 -26.02 -8.02
N GLY A 349 2.34 -27.11 -8.29
CA GLY A 349 2.63 -27.61 -9.61
C GLY A 349 3.98 -28.33 -9.67
N ASN A 350 4.77 -28.11 -10.71
CA ASN A 350 6.13 -28.64 -10.75
C ASN A 350 7.04 -27.54 -11.29
N ASP A 351 7.64 -26.80 -10.37
CA ASP A 351 8.22 -25.51 -10.72
C ASP A 351 9.72 -25.60 -10.97
N SER A 352 10.27 -24.64 -11.69
CA SER A 352 11.69 -24.49 -11.96
C SER A 352 12.18 -23.15 -11.43
N MET A 353 13.02 -23.16 -10.40
CA MET A 353 13.53 -21.97 -9.74
C MET A 353 15.04 -21.81 -9.92
N LEU A 354 15.48 -20.60 -10.25
CA LEU A 354 16.87 -20.17 -10.36
C LEU A 354 17.04 -18.85 -9.59
N GLY A 355 17.87 -18.82 -8.55
CA GLY A 355 18.08 -17.63 -7.72
C GLY A 355 18.93 -16.59 -8.45
N GLY A 356 20.13 -16.98 -8.89
CA GLY A 356 21.01 -16.10 -9.65
C GLY A 356 22.22 -15.63 -8.84
N ASP A 357 22.48 -14.32 -8.86
CA ASP A 357 23.63 -13.68 -8.21
C ASP A 357 23.20 -13.05 -6.87
N GLY A 358 23.34 -13.75 -5.76
CA GLY A 358 23.20 -13.15 -4.42
C GLY A 358 22.88 -14.18 -3.36
N ASP A 359 22.43 -13.73 -2.19
CA ASP A 359 21.98 -14.65 -1.13
C ASP A 359 20.48 -14.95 -1.28
N ASP A 360 20.12 -15.94 -2.10
CA ASP A 360 18.72 -16.20 -2.45
C ASP A 360 17.98 -17.09 -1.45
N THR A 361 16.64 -16.98 -1.40
CA THR A 361 15.78 -17.78 -0.52
C THR A 361 14.68 -18.48 -1.31
N PHE A 362 14.70 -19.81 -1.27
CA PHE A 362 13.65 -20.66 -1.83
C PHE A 362 12.66 -21.08 -0.74
N TYR A 363 11.38 -21.06 -1.08
CA TYR A 363 10.29 -21.51 -0.21
C TYR A 363 9.65 -22.78 -0.76
N TYR A 364 9.24 -23.66 0.15
CA TYR A 364 8.56 -24.91 -0.18
C TYR A 364 7.60 -25.29 0.95
N PHE A 365 6.40 -25.73 0.58
CA PHE A 365 5.33 -26.20 1.45
C PHE A 365 4.78 -27.55 0.96
N ALA A 366 3.99 -28.19 1.83
CA ALA A 366 3.44 -29.52 1.52
C ALA A 366 2.25 -29.38 0.57
N GLY A 367 2.27 -30.12 -0.55
CA GLY A 367 1.27 -30.02 -1.62
C GLY A 367 1.71 -29.16 -2.80
N ASP A 368 2.93 -28.61 -2.76
CA ASP A 368 3.50 -27.79 -3.84
C ASP A 368 3.86 -28.64 -5.07
N GLY A 369 4.07 -29.94 -4.91
CA GLY A 369 4.40 -30.86 -5.99
C GLY A 369 5.91 -31.11 -6.11
N LEU A 370 6.40 -31.37 -7.33
CA LEU A 370 7.79 -31.77 -7.59
C LEU A 370 8.60 -30.64 -8.21
N ASP A 371 9.23 -29.84 -7.35
CA ASP A 371 9.95 -28.65 -7.78
C ASP A 371 11.42 -28.92 -8.08
N THR A 372 12.00 -28.06 -8.90
CA THR A 372 13.39 -28.11 -9.32
C THR A 372 14.08 -26.79 -8.99
N ILE A 373 15.13 -26.85 -8.16
CA ILE A 373 16.02 -25.71 -7.90
C ILE A 373 17.31 -25.92 -8.68
N ALA A 374 17.55 -25.06 -9.67
CA ALA A 374 18.65 -25.17 -10.65
C ALA A 374 19.83 -24.20 -10.40
N ASP A 375 19.87 -23.62 -9.21
CA ASP A 375 20.79 -22.55 -8.83
C ASP A 375 22.23 -23.03 -8.52
N PHE A 376 22.41 -24.34 -8.33
CA PHE A 376 23.69 -24.90 -7.93
C PHE A 376 24.60 -25.11 -9.14
N GLY A 377 25.56 -24.20 -9.33
CA GLY A 377 26.56 -24.24 -10.41
C GLY A 377 26.35 -23.25 -11.55
N PHE A 378 25.35 -22.36 -11.44
CA PHE A 378 25.17 -21.13 -12.23
C PHE A 378 25.30 -19.92 -11.31
N GLY A 379 25.70 -18.75 -11.85
CA GLY A 379 25.94 -17.57 -11.03
C GLY A 379 27.13 -17.74 -10.09
N ASN A 380 27.46 -16.72 -9.32
CA ASN A 380 28.56 -16.81 -8.36
C ASN A 380 28.20 -17.70 -7.14
N THR A 381 27.31 -18.71 -7.22
CA THR A 381 26.91 -19.60 -6.09
C THR A 381 28.10 -20.42 -5.60
N GLY A 382 28.80 -19.82 -4.66
CA GLY A 382 30.10 -20.23 -4.22
C GLY A 382 30.01 -21.34 -3.17
N SER A 383 31.13 -22.01 -2.92
CA SER A 383 31.19 -22.81 -1.71
C SER A 383 31.06 -21.87 -0.51
N THR A 384 30.27 -22.22 0.51
CA THR A 384 30.26 -21.52 1.83
C THR A 384 31.66 -21.34 2.46
N THR A 385 32.69 -21.98 1.89
CA THR A 385 34.10 -21.93 2.31
C THR A 385 35.03 -21.16 1.38
N ASP A 386 34.55 -20.59 0.28
CA ASP A 386 35.38 -19.86 -0.70
C ASP A 386 35.69 -18.41 -0.30
N GLY A 387 35.04 -17.92 0.75
CA GLY A 387 35.26 -16.59 1.32
C GLY A 387 34.43 -15.48 0.67
N ILE A 388 33.48 -15.83 -0.19
CA ILE A 388 32.42 -14.95 -0.68
C ILE A 388 31.16 -15.27 0.15
N SER A 389 30.52 -14.24 0.70
CA SER A 389 29.41 -14.40 1.66
C SER A 389 28.15 -13.67 1.18
N THR A 390 28.01 -13.50 -0.13
CA THR A 390 26.99 -12.66 -0.80
C THR A 390 26.46 -13.40 -2.02
N ASN A 391 26.33 -14.71 -1.89
CA ASN A 391 26.17 -15.71 -2.95
C ASN A 391 25.77 -17.09 -2.37
N ASN A 392 25.15 -17.11 -1.19
CA ASN A 392 24.75 -18.35 -0.50
C ASN A 392 23.23 -18.43 -0.49
N ASP A 393 22.72 -19.56 -0.95
CA ASP A 393 21.28 -19.72 -1.10
C ASP A 393 20.69 -20.52 0.06
N PHE A 394 19.43 -20.27 0.36
CA PHE A 394 18.75 -20.75 1.56
C PHE A 394 17.42 -21.42 1.22
N ILE A 395 17.15 -22.54 1.88
CA ILE A 395 15.83 -23.17 1.93
C ILE A 395 15.58 -23.72 3.33
N ASP A 396 14.39 -23.49 3.88
CA ASP A 396 13.99 -24.02 5.18
C ASP A 396 13.24 -25.33 5.03
N LEU A 397 13.94 -26.44 5.31
CA LEU A 397 13.36 -27.79 5.31
C LEU A 397 13.24 -28.36 6.72
N SER A 398 13.30 -27.53 7.76
CA SER A 398 13.28 -27.98 9.15
C SER A 398 11.97 -28.66 9.57
N SER A 399 10.87 -28.39 8.86
CA SER A 399 9.59 -29.08 9.00
C SER A 399 9.62 -30.53 8.51
N TYR A 400 10.59 -30.88 7.65
CA TYR A 400 10.71 -32.20 7.01
C TYR A 400 11.91 -32.99 7.52
N TYR A 401 13.01 -32.33 7.88
CA TYR A 401 14.23 -32.97 8.38
C TYR A 401 14.69 -32.29 9.67
N ASP A 402 14.90 -33.07 10.74
CA ASP A 402 15.43 -32.50 12.00
C ASP A 402 16.96 -32.60 12.09
N ALA A 403 17.57 -33.42 11.21
CA ALA A 403 19.00 -33.61 11.15
C ALA A 403 19.54 -33.62 9.71
N MET A 404 20.69 -32.96 9.52
CA MET A 404 21.33 -32.81 8.20
C MET A 404 21.75 -34.16 7.58
N ASN A 405 22.03 -35.18 8.40
CA ASN A 405 22.32 -36.52 7.89
C ASN A 405 21.10 -37.23 7.30
N GLU A 406 19.88 -36.85 7.69
CA GLU A 406 18.63 -37.40 7.16
C GLU A 406 18.38 -36.84 5.76
N LEU A 407 18.42 -35.51 5.64
CA LEU A 407 18.32 -34.81 4.35
C LEU A 407 19.36 -35.34 3.36
N ARG A 408 20.64 -35.43 3.78
CA ARG A 408 21.71 -35.95 2.93
C ARG A 408 21.54 -37.44 2.59
N ALA A 409 20.92 -38.23 3.46
CA ALA A 409 20.65 -39.64 3.18
C ALA A 409 19.52 -39.79 2.15
N ASP A 410 18.47 -38.98 2.27
CA ASP A 410 17.38 -38.93 1.30
C ASP A 410 17.89 -38.49 -0.08
N PHE A 411 18.62 -37.38 -0.14
CA PHE A 411 19.24 -36.91 -1.38
C PHE A 411 20.20 -37.93 -2.03
N LEU A 412 20.88 -38.78 -1.25
CA LEU A 412 21.77 -39.81 -1.79
C LEU A 412 21.05 -41.01 -2.39
N ASP A 413 19.78 -41.20 -2.09
CA ASP A 413 19.05 -42.35 -2.59
C ASP A 413 18.77 -42.22 -4.09
N ASP A 414 18.05 -41.17 -4.47
CA ASP A 414 17.61 -40.94 -5.86
C ASP A 414 17.84 -39.51 -6.37
N GLY A 415 18.39 -38.62 -5.52
CA GLY A 415 18.61 -37.20 -5.86
C GLY A 415 17.40 -36.30 -5.66
N ILE A 416 16.32 -36.83 -5.06
CA ILE A 416 15.08 -36.11 -4.78
C ILE A 416 14.88 -36.06 -3.26
N LEU A 417 14.58 -34.88 -2.72
CA LEU A 417 14.11 -34.76 -1.34
C LEU A 417 12.61 -35.01 -1.31
N ASN A 418 12.19 -36.20 -0.88
CA ASN A 418 10.79 -36.62 -0.84
C ASN A 418 10.52 -37.71 0.22
N GLN A 419 11.50 -38.05 1.05
CA GLN A 419 11.44 -39.10 2.07
C GLN A 419 11.01 -40.47 1.53
N SER A 420 11.26 -40.76 0.25
CA SER A 420 10.62 -41.88 -0.46
C SER A 420 11.24 -43.26 -0.20
N ASN A 421 11.36 -43.72 1.05
CA ASN A 421 11.90 -45.08 1.33
C ASN A 421 11.41 -45.81 2.59
N ALA A 422 11.63 -47.13 2.61
CA ALA A 422 11.21 -48.08 3.65
C ALA A 422 11.87 -47.88 5.04
N ALA A 423 12.83 -46.96 5.17
CA ALA A 423 13.38 -46.52 6.44
C ALA A 423 12.94 -45.06 6.62
N ASP A 424 12.07 -44.84 7.60
CA ASP A 424 11.61 -43.53 8.02
C ASP A 424 12.82 -42.64 8.33
N TYR A 425 13.19 -41.76 7.40
CA TYR A 425 14.38 -40.91 7.53
C TYR A 425 14.16 -39.78 8.53
N SER A 426 12.91 -39.38 8.80
CA SER A 426 12.56 -38.46 9.86
C SER A 426 11.14 -38.75 10.36
N ASN A 427 10.88 -38.58 11.65
CA ASN A 427 9.55 -38.71 12.25
C ASN A 427 8.72 -37.41 12.12
N ASN A 428 9.05 -36.54 11.16
CA ASN A 428 8.45 -35.22 10.97
C ASN A 428 7.32 -35.24 9.93
N THR A 429 6.87 -34.06 9.50
CA THR A 429 5.90 -33.88 8.42
C THR A 429 6.36 -34.65 7.18
N GLN A 430 5.44 -35.44 6.63
CA GLN A 430 5.68 -36.25 5.45
C GLN A 430 5.35 -35.44 4.18
N PHE A 431 6.17 -35.58 3.15
CA PHE A 431 5.82 -35.12 1.80
C PHE A 431 4.52 -35.79 1.33
N GLN A 432 3.68 -35.11 0.55
CA GLN A 432 2.53 -35.77 -0.04
C GLN A 432 2.97 -36.73 -1.17
N PRO A 433 2.16 -37.74 -1.54
CA PRO A 433 2.53 -38.65 -2.60
C PRO A 433 2.69 -37.93 -3.96
N GLY A 434 3.92 -37.87 -4.47
CA GLY A 434 4.24 -37.20 -5.73
C GLY A 434 5.03 -35.91 -5.55
N ASP A 435 5.04 -35.38 -4.32
CA ASP A 435 5.77 -34.17 -3.96
C ASP A 435 7.27 -34.45 -3.80
N GLY A 436 8.09 -33.42 -4.00
CA GLY A 436 9.50 -33.45 -3.66
C GLY A 436 10.27 -32.24 -4.17
N ILE A 437 11.57 -32.21 -3.88
CA ILE A 437 12.47 -31.16 -4.37
C ILE A 437 13.67 -31.80 -5.05
N VAL A 438 13.94 -31.38 -6.28
CA VAL A 438 15.10 -31.76 -7.09
C VAL A 438 16.10 -30.62 -7.07
N PHE A 439 17.33 -30.91 -6.67
CA PHE A 439 18.43 -29.95 -6.78
C PHE A 439 19.31 -30.30 -7.98
N GLN A 440 19.34 -29.45 -9.01
CA GLN A 440 20.22 -29.67 -10.16
C GLN A 440 21.61 -29.11 -9.87
N GLY A 441 22.65 -29.93 -10.07
CA GLY A 441 24.05 -29.50 -9.89
C GLY A 441 24.57 -29.56 -8.45
N ALA A 442 23.69 -29.80 -7.46
CA ALA A 442 24.07 -29.95 -6.06
C ALA A 442 24.64 -31.35 -5.73
N THR A 443 25.47 -31.39 -4.70
CA THR A 443 26.00 -32.59 -4.06
C THR A 443 25.69 -32.56 -2.56
N THR A 444 25.78 -33.71 -1.89
CA THR A 444 25.54 -33.77 -0.42
C THR A 444 26.38 -32.82 0.43
N SER A 445 27.57 -32.43 -0.04
CA SER A 445 28.43 -31.49 0.67
C SER A 445 27.94 -30.05 0.63
N ASP A 446 27.07 -29.71 -0.31
CA ASP A 446 26.58 -28.35 -0.52
C ASP A 446 25.50 -27.98 0.51
N PHE A 447 24.73 -28.97 0.98
CA PHE A 447 23.78 -28.76 2.08
C PHE A 447 24.50 -28.52 3.41
N THR A 448 24.31 -27.34 4.01
CA THR A 448 24.81 -26.99 5.34
C THR A 448 23.70 -26.32 6.17
N THR A 449 23.82 -26.33 7.50
CA THR A 449 22.85 -25.66 8.38
C THR A 449 23.39 -24.30 8.82
N ASP A 450 22.57 -23.25 8.74
CA ASP A 450 22.87 -21.95 9.34
C ASP A 450 22.52 -21.93 10.84
N SER A 451 23.49 -21.64 11.71
CA SER A 451 23.38 -21.84 13.16
C SER A 451 23.61 -20.57 13.97
N THR A 452 22.64 -19.65 13.99
CA THR A 452 22.60 -18.53 14.97
C THR A 452 21.43 -18.57 15.96
N GLY A 453 20.75 -19.72 16.09
CA GLY A 453 19.41 -19.94 16.67
C GLY A 453 19.08 -19.56 18.13
N VAL A 454 19.71 -18.56 18.76
CA VAL A 454 19.39 -18.17 20.16
C VAL A 454 18.63 -16.86 20.26
N VAL A 455 17.62 -16.85 21.15
CA VAL A 455 16.84 -15.69 21.60
C VAL A 455 17.63 -14.91 22.65
N CYS A 456 17.86 -13.62 22.40
CA CYS A 456 18.67 -12.76 23.27
C CYS A 456 18.23 -11.30 23.27
N PHE A 457 18.38 -10.64 24.42
CA PHE A 457 18.38 -9.19 24.55
C PHE A 457 19.80 -8.63 24.48
N THR A 458 19.96 -7.37 24.08
CA THR A 458 21.26 -6.71 24.18
C THR A 458 21.42 -5.93 25.48
N THR A 459 22.67 -5.67 25.89
CA THR A 459 22.95 -4.79 27.05
C THR A 459 22.26 -3.43 26.90
N GLY A 460 21.62 -2.97 27.98
CA GLY A 460 20.91 -1.70 28.05
C GLY A 460 19.39 -1.83 27.90
N THR A 461 18.88 -2.97 27.45
CA THR A 461 17.44 -3.24 27.37
C THR A 461 16.81 -3.16 28.76
N GLN A 462 15.76 -2.34 28.90
CA GLN A 462 14.98 -2.19 30.12
C GLN A 462 13.90 -3.27 30.22
N ILE A 463 13.91 -4.01 31.32
CA ILE A 463 12.94 -5.05 31.64
C ILE A 463 12.07 -4.60 32.80
N ARG A 464 10.76 -4.75 32.67
CA ARG A 464 9.80 -4.32 33.70
C ARG A 464 9.85 -5.21 34.93
N THR A 465 10.02 -4.58 36.09
CA THR A 465 9.93 -5.24 37.40
C THR A 465 8.85 -4.57 38.25
N PRO A 466 8.39 -5.20 39.34
CA PRO A 466 7.39 -4.59 40.23
C PRO A 466 7.82 -3.24 40.82
N ASP A 467 9.13 -3.00 40.92
CA ASP A 467 9.73 -1.77 41.44
C ASP A 467 10.06 -0.74 40.34
N GLY A 468 9.69 -1.02 39.10
CA GLY A 468 9.98 -0.22 37.90
C GLY A 468 10.91 -0.91 36.91
N ASP A 469 11.16 -0.26 35.78
CA ASP A 469 11.98 -0.81 34.70
C ASP A 469 13.47 -0.78 35.07
N ARG A 470 14.18 -1.90 34.84
CA ARG A 470 15.60 -2.08 35.18
C ARG A 470 16.40 -2.59 33.98
N PRO A 471 17.67 -2.18 33.78
CA PRO A 471 18.52 -2.71 32.73
C PRO A 471 18.76 -4.22 32.92
N ILE A 472 18.72 -4.99 31.82
CA ILE A 472 18.82 -6.45 31.88
C ILE A 472 20.12 -6.94 32.52
N GLU A 473 21.24 -6.24 32.30
CA GLU A 473 22.54 -6.57 32.88
C GLU A 473 22.60 -6.40 34.42
N GLU A 474 21.63 -5.71 35.02
CA GLU A 474 21.55 -5.53 36.48
C GLU A 474 20.67 -6.58 37.17
N LEU A 475 19.88 -7.33 36.40
CA LEU A 475 19.00 -8.38 36.91
C LEU A 475 19.80 -9.57 37.41
N LYS A 476 19.29 -10.22 38.44
CA LYS A 476 19.90 -11.40 39.05
C LYS A 476 18.91 -12.54 39.13
N VAL A 477 19.43 -13.76 39.17
CA VAL A 477 18.62 -14.95 39.48
C VAL A 477 17.90 -14.71 40.81
N GLY A 478 16.58 -14.87 40.80
CA GLY A 478 15.68 -14.59 41.92
C GLY A 478 15.01 -13.22 41.89
N ASP A 479 15.47 -12.27 41.08
CA ASP A 479 14.76 -10.99 40.88
C ASP A 479 13.40 -11.26 40.20
N LEU A 480 12.38 -10.49 40.58
CA LEU A 480 11.04 -10.58 40.02
C LEU A 480 10.92 -9.72 38.76
N VAL A 481 10.38 -10.31 37.70
CA VAL A 481 10.07 -9.64 36.43
C VAL A 481 8.57 -9.71 36.21
N GLU A 482 7.98 -8.60 35.78
CA GLU A 482 6.55 -8.57 35.41
C GLU A 482 6.34 -9.36 34.12
N THR A 483 5.47 -10.36 34.19
CA THR A 483 5.05 -11.18 33.05
C THR A 483 3.64 -10.80 32.61
N LEU A 484 3.30 -11.11 31.37
CA LEU A 484 1.97 -10.81 30.82
C LEU A 484 0.86 -11.63 31.51
N ASP A 485 1.06 -12.95 31.63
CA ASP A 485 0.00 -13.87 32.08
C ASP A 485 0.14 -14.31 33.56
N GLY A 486 1.37 -14.39 34.05
CA GLY A 486 1.71 -15.00 35.34
C GLY A 486 1.87 -14.03 36.51
N GLY A 487 1.76 -12.72 36.27
CA GLY A 487 2.20 -11.69 37.22
C GLY A 487 3.72 -11.71 37.46
N PRO A 488 4.23 -11.13 38.55
CA PRO A 488 5.67 -11.11 38.83
C PRO A 488 6.26 -12.53 39.00
N GLN A 489 7.18 -12.93 38.12
CA GLN A 489 7.86 -14.24 38.18
C GLN A 489 9.35 -14.10 38.49
N PRO A 490 9.93 -15.01 39.29
CA PRO A 490 11.35 -14.98 39.63
C PRO A 490 12.22 -15.57 38.52
N ILE A 491 13.26 -14.85 38.11
CA ILE A 491 14.25 -15.35 37.14
C ILE A 491 14.96 -16.59 37.71
N LYS A 492 15.03 -17.67 36.93
CA LYS A 492 15.69 -18.92 37.31
C LYS A 492 17.11 -19.04 36.76
N TRP A 493 17.35 -18.48 35.58
CA TRP A 493 18.68 -18.53 34.96
C TRP A 493 18.92 -17.28 34.10
N ILE A 494 20.19 -16.86 34.05
CA ILE A 494 20.68 -15.80 33.19
C ILE A 494 21.95 -16.30 32.49
N GLY A 495 21.99 -16.21 31.17
CA GLY A 495 23.18 -16.46 30.36
C GLY A 495 23.66 -15.18 29.70
N THR A 496 24.97 -15.06 29.46
CA THR A 496 25.54 -13.90 28.76
C THR A 496 26.60 -14.33 27.75
N SER A 497 26.49 -13.81 26.53
CA SER A 497 27.44 -14.03 25.43
C SER A 497 28.01 -12.70 24.94
N HIS A 498 29.29 -12.66 24.57
CA HIS A 498 29.99 -11.44 24.17
C HIS A 498 30.61 -11.60 22.79
N TYR A 499 30.27 -10.71 21.86
CA TYR A 499 30.77 -10.72 20.49
C TYR A 499 31.46 -9.40 20.17
N ASP A 500 32.68 -9.50 19.65
CA ASP A 500 33.48 -8.35 19.21
C ASP A 500 33.38 -8.14 17.70
N GLU A 501 34.08 -7.13 17.19
CA GLU A 501 33.99 -6.74 15.78
C GLU A 501 34.44 -7.86 14.85
N ALA A 502 35.45 -8.65 15.25
CA ALA A 502 35.92 -9.78 14.47
C ALA A 502 34.85 -10.87 14.37
N ALA A 503 34.23 -11.23 15.49
CA ALA A 503 33.14 -12.20 15.51
C ALA A 503 31.90 -11.73 14.71
N LEU A 504 31.59 -10.43 14.71
CA LEU A 504 30.48 -9.86 13.94
C LEU A 504 30.79 -9.67 12.44
N ILE A 505 32.06 -9.69 12.05
CA ILE A 505 32.49 -9.74 10.64
C ILE A 505 32.48 -11.19 10.16
N GLU A 506 33.02 -12.11 10.96
CA GLU A 506 33.04 -13.55 10.67
C GLU A 506 31.64 -14.15 10.62
N ASN A 507 30.73 -13.66 11.46
CA ASN A 507 29.34 -14.05 11.44
C ASN A 507 28.42 -12.82 11.53
N PRO A 508 28.10 -12.19 10.37
CA PRO A 508 27.21 -11.04 10.29
C PRO A 508 25.80 -11.31 10.85
N LYS A 509 25.39 -12.59 10.93
CA LYS A 509 24.09 -13.01 11.45
C LYS A 509 23.98 -12.88 12.98
N LEU A 510 25.11 -12.64 13.67
CA LEU A 510 25.16 -12.23 15.08
C LEU A 510 24.80 -10.75 15.28
N ARG A 511 24.60 -9.96 14.21
CA ARG A 511 24.17 -8.57 14.33
C ARG A 511 22.72 -8.49 14.82
N PRO A 512 22.44 -7.61 15.80
CA PRO A 512 21.11 -7.51 16.38
C PRO A 512 20.17 -6.77 15.43
N ILE A 513 18.88 -6.96 15.68
CA ILE A 513 17.79 -6.20 15.07
C ILE A 513 17.39 -5.08 16.03
N VAL A 514 17.17 -3.89 15.48
CA VAL A 514 16.63 -2.73 16.16
C VAL A 514 15.16 -2.61 15.81
N VAL A 515 14.31 -2.60 16.83
CA VAL A 515 12.92 -2.17 16.77
C VAL A 515 12.86 -0.76 17.31
N SER A 516 12.50 0.20 16.47
CA SER A 516 12.51 1.62 16.82
C SER A 516 11.43 1.94 17.85
N ALA A 517 11.66 2.97 18.67
CA ALA A 517 10.64 3.48 19.59
C ALA A 517 9.32 3.74 18.84
N ARG A 518 8.18 3.47 19.51
CA ARG A 518 6.79 3.54 19.00
C ARG A 518 6.33 2.36 18.14
N VAL A 519 7.22 1.54 17.60
CA VAL A 519 6.85 0.28 16.93
C VAL A 519 6.34 -0.69 17.99
N PHE A 520 5.15 -1.30 17.79
CA PHE A 520 4.44 -2.12 18.80
C PHE A 520 4.24 -1.46 20.18
N GLY A 521 4.23 -0.12 20.24
CA GLY A 521 4.10 0.61 21.51
C GLY A 521 5.38 0.67 22.34
N ALA A 522 6.56 0.41 21.75
CA ALA A 522 7.84 0.55 22.45
C ALA A 522 8.04 1.95 23.02
N GLU A 523 8.45 2.01 24.28
CA GLU A 523 8.83 3.25 24.96
C GLU A 523 10.21 3.76 24.47
N ARG A 524 11.08 2.85 24.00
CA ARG A 524 12.44 3.13 23.50
C ARG A 524 12.84 2.12 22.42
N ASP A 525 13.96 2.39 21.74
CA ASP A 525 14.55 1.45 20.78
C ASP A 525 14.93 0.13 21.49
N LEU A 526 14.31 -0.96 21.05
CA LEU A 526 14.59 -2.30 21.55
C LEU A 526 15.54 -3.01 20.59
N VAL A 527 16.68 -3.44 21.11
CA VAL A 527 17.72 -4.11 20.32
C VAL A 527 17.90 -5.55 20.79
N VAL A 528 17.62 -6.51 19.90
CA VAL A 528 17.50 -7.94 20.20
C VAL A 528 18.17 -8.81 19.14
N SER A 529 18.36 -10.09 19.43
CA SER A 529 18.83 -11.09 18.44
C SER A 529 17.84 -11.28 17.29
N ARG A 530 18.30 -11.82 16.16
CA ARG A 530 17.45 -12.12 14.99
C ARG A 530 16.26 -13.03 15.32
N GLN A 531 16.42 -13.96 16.26
CA GLN A 531 15.43 -14.98 16.57
C GLN A 531 14.44 -14.57 17.67
N HIS A 532 14.59 -13.37 18.25
CA HIS A 532 13.79 -12.87 19.37
C HIS A 532 12.34 -12.61 18.98
N ALA A 533 11.38 -13.21 19.67
CA ALA A 533 9.96 -13.05 19.34
C ALA A 533 9.24 -11.95 20.14
N PHE A 534 8.31 -11.30 19.45
CA PHE A 534 7.41 -10.26 19.95
C PHE A 534 5.99 -10.77 19.94
N LEU A 535 5.20 -10.42 20.94
CA LEU A 535 3.77 -10.66 20.90
C LEU A 535 3.13 -9.64 19.96
N LEU A 536 2.42 -10.13 18.95
CA LEU A 536 1.56 -9.33 18.10
C LEU A 536 0.21 -9.13 18.85
N PRO A 537 -0.15 -7.90 19.25
CA PRO A 537 -1.23 -7.69 20.21
C PRO A 537 -2.64 -8.02 19.69
N LYS A 538 -2.84 -8.07 18.36
CA LYS A 538 -4.16 -8.32 17.77
C LYS A 538 -4.45 -9.82 17.63
N GLU A 539 -3.40 -10.62 17.42
CA GLU A 539 -3.47 -12.03 17.04
C GLU A 539 -3.15 -12.95 18.22
N ASP A 540 -2.55 -12.42 19.30
CA ASP A 540 -2.04 -13.19 20.45
C ASP A 540 -0.99 -14.25 20.05
N LEU A 541 -0.25 -13.97 18.97
CA LEU A 541 0.80 -14.80 18.37
C LEU A 541 2.19 -14.18 18.51
N LEU A 542 3.23 -15.00 18.45
CA LEU A 542 4.62 -14.57 18.50
C LEU A 542 5.25 -14.46 17.10
N ALA A 543 5.85 -13.31 16.79
CA ALA A 543 6.61 -13.10 15.56
C ALA A 543 8.09 -12.78 15.85
N ARG A 544 9.01 -13.42 15.15
CA ARG A 544 10.46 -13.21 15.33
C ARG A 544 10.90 -11.87 14.76
N ALA A 545 11.90 -11.26 15.38
CA ALA A 545 12.54 -10.02 14.93
C ALA A 545 12.96 -10.10 13.45
N ILE A 546 13.52 -11.22 13.02
CA ILE A 546 13.93 -11.41 11.62
C ILE A 546 12.76 -11.56 10.67
N GLN A 547 11.64 -12.14 11.12
CA GLN A 547 10.41 -12.19 10.30
C GLN A 547 9.89 -10.77 10.09
N LEU A 548 9.90 -9.92 11.13
CA LEU A 548 9.49 -8.51 11.02
C LEU A 548 10.39 -7.70 10.06
N VAL A 549 11.69 -7.99 10.02
CA VAL A 549 12.61 -7.40 9.02
C VAL A 549 12.28 -7.90 7.62
N LYS A 550 12.05 -9.22 7.46
CA LYS A 550 11.67 -9.81 6.17
C LYS A 550 10.33 -9.29 5.66
N MET A 551 9.40 -8.93 6.56
CA MET A 551 8.11 -8.30 6.25
C MET A 551 8.20 -6.78 6.02
N ASN A 552 9.41 -6.20 6.00
CA ASN A 552 9.66 -4.77 5.89
C ASN A 552 8.85 -3.89 6.87
N VAL A 553 8.66 -4.36 8.11
CA VAL A 553 7.90 -3.60 9.12
C VAL A 553 8.61 -2.27 9.42
N ALA A 554 7.94 -1.17 9.12
CA ALA A 554 8.48 0.17 9.30
C ALA A 554 9.07 0.38 10.71
N GLY A 555 10.36 0.73 10.77
CA GLY A 555 11.09 0.95 12.01
C GLY A 555 11.76 -0.30 12.60
N VAL A 556 11.69 -1.46 11.96
CA VAL A 556 12.44 -2.68 12.31
C VAL A 556 13.58 -2.90 11.31
N ARG A 557 14.84 -3.02 11.78
CA ARG A 557 16.00 -3.15 10.88
C ARG A 557 17.20 -3.83 11.51
N ILE A 558 18.11 -4.37 10.69
CA ILE A 558 19.39 -4.93 11.16
C ILE A 558 20.38 -3.81 11.53
N ALA A 559 21.09 -3.98 12.65
CA ALA A 559 22.02 -2.98 13.19
C ALA A 559 23.44 -3.09 12.59
N HIS A 560 23.60 -2.84 11.28
CA HIS A 560 24.89 -2.97 10.57
C HIS A 560 26.05 -2.15 11.18
N GLY A 561 25.77 -1.03 11.86
CA GLY A 561 26.78 -0.15 12.46
C GLY A 561 27.36 -0.60 13.81
N ARG A 562 26.89 -1.70 14.41
CA ARG A 562 27.34 -2.16 15.75
C ARG A 562 28.63 -2.96 15.64
N LYS A 563 29.72 -2.44 16.20
CA LYS A 563 31.04 -3.10 16.24
C LYS A 563 31.20 -4.12 17.37
N ARG A 564 30.36 -4.07 18.41
CA ARG A 564 30.41 -4.99 19.56
C ARG A 564 28.99 -5.18 20.11
N VAL A 565 28.66 -6.40 20.49
CA VAL A 565 27.33 -6.74 21.02
C VAL A 565 27.49 -7.74 22.15
N THR A 566 26.80 -7.47 23.26
CA THR A 566 26.66 -8.41 24.38
C THR A 566 25.20 -8.81 24.43
N TYR A 567 24.97 -10.12 24.44
CA TYR A 567 23.66 -10.73 24.49
C TYR A 567 23.40 -11.34 25.86
N HIS A 568 22.20 -11.13 26.38
CA HIS A 568 21.72 -11.68 27.65
C HIS A 568 20.47 -12.53 27.40
N HIS A 569 20.43 -13.68 28.06
CA HIS A 569 19.34 -14.64 28.01
C HIS A 569 18.74 -14.74 29.40
N ILE A 570 17.42 -14.78 29.52
CA ILE A 570 16.73 -14.96 30.80
C ILE A 570 15.70 -16.09 30.67
N MET A 571 15.63 -16.94 31.69
CA MET A 571 14.67 -18.04 31.78
C MET A 571 13.97 -18.05 33.13
N PHE A 572 12.74 -18.56 33.13
CA PHE A 572 11.85 -18.68 34.28
C PHE A 572 11.55 -20.16 34.56
N GLU A 573 10.55 -20.46 35.39
CA GLU A 573 10.15 -21.84 35.66
C GLU A 573 9.44 -22.51 34.48
N LYS A 574 8.83 -21.69 33.62
CA LYS A 574 8.19 -22.04 32.35
C LYS A 574 8.44 -20.89 31.37
N HIS A 575 8.05 -21.06 30.10
CA HIS A 575 8.12 -19.95 29.16
C HIS A 575 7.18 -18.81 29.60
N GLU A 576 7.71 -17.59 29.69
CA GLU A 576 6.95 -16.39 30.06
C GLU A 576 7.12 -15.31 28.99
N LEU A 577 6.07 -14.52 28.78
CA LEU A 577 6.14 -13.25 28.06
C LEU A 577 6.40 -12.12 29.06
N ILE A 578 7.41 -11.32 28.80
CA ILE A 578 7.87 -10.25 29.68
C ILE A 578 7.83 -8.90 28.97
N TYR A 579 7.75 -7.81 29.74
CA TYR A 579 7.80 -6.47 29.17
C TYR A 579 9.24 -5.97 29.05
N SER A 580 9.65 -5.70 27.81
CA SER A 580 10.95 -5.17 27.43
C SER A 580 10.76 -3.86 26.67
N GLU A 581 11.30 -2.76 27.17
CA GLU A 581 11.05 -1.39 26.66
C GLU A 581 9.54 -1.08 26.49
N GLY A 582 8.70 -1.65 27.36
CA GLY A 582 7.24 -1.51 27.31
C GLY A 582 6.52 -2.50 26.40
N ILE A 583 7.22 -3.28 25.56
CA ILE A 583 6.62 -4.28 24.66
C ILE A 583 6.61 -5.66 25.31
N ALA A 584 5.52 -6.42 25.16
CA ALA A 584 5.48 -7.83 25.52
C ALA A 584 6.31 -8.68 24.53
N THR A 585 7.37 -9.31 25.03
CA THR A 585 8.31 -10.12 24.25
C THR A 585 8.64 -11.41 24.97
N GLU A 586 9.20 -12.38 24.25
CA GLU A 586 9.50 -13.68 24.84
C GLU A 586 10.71 -13.64 25.80
N SER A 587 10.66 -14.52 26.81
CA SER A 587 11.87 -14.98 27.49
C SER A 587 12.57 -16.07 26.65
N MET A 588 13.77 -16.51 27.03
CA MET A 588 14.43 -17.55 26.24
C MET A 588 13.64 -18.87 26.32
N TYR A 589 13.27 -19.40 25.16
CA TYR A 589 12.80 -20.78 25.03
C TYR A 589 13.97 -21.73 24.65
N PRO A 590 14.25 -22.77 25.45
CA PRO A 590 15.39 -23.66 25.27
C PRO A 590 15.13 -24.79 24.25
N GLY A 591 14.76 -24.43 23.01
CA GLY A 591 14.64 -25.40 21.91
C GLY A 591 16.00 -25.98 21.49
N PRO A 592 16.06 -27.11 20.74
CA PRO A 592 17.31 -27.78 20.36
C PRO A 592 18.32 -26.85 19.67
N GLN A 593 17.86 -25.99 18.77
CA GLN A 593 18.68 -25.04 18.03
C GLN A 593 19.20 -23.93 18.97
N ALA A 594 18.37 -23.45 19.90
CA ALA A 594 18.77 -22.46 20.89
C ALA A 594 19.82 -23.03 21.86
N LEU A 595 19.66 -24.28 22.28
CA LEU A 595 20.64 -24.99 23.09
C LEU A 595 21.98 -25.15 22.33
N ARG A 596 21.96 -25.62 21.08
CA ARG A 596 23.17 -25.80 20.26
C ARG A 596 23.95 -24.51 20.02
N ALA A 597 23.26 -23.37 19.98
CA ALA A 597 23.88 -22.08 19.70
C ALA A 597 24.33 -21.30 20.98
N LEU A 598 24.11 -21.84 22.18
CA LEU A 598 24.73 -21.30 23.41
C LEU A 598 26.23 -21.60 23.42
N CYS A 599 27.03 -20.64 23.92
CA CYS A 599 28.44 -20.92 24.19
C CYS A 599 28.60 -22.02 25.26
N PRO A 600 29.71 -22.77 25.27
CA PRO A 600 29.93 -23.86 26.23
C PRO A 600 29.73 -23.45 27.69
N GLU A 601 30.15 -22.23 28.06
CA GLU A 601 30.00 -21.70 29.41
C GLU A 601 28.53 -21.43 29.77
N ALA A 602 27.77 -20.84 28.86
CA ALA A 602 26.34 -20.59 29.06
C ALA A 602 25.57 -21.91 29.13
N MET A 603 25.86 -22.86 28.24
CA MET A 603 25.29 -24.21 28.25
C MET A 603 25.57 -24.94 29.57
N GLU A 604 26.82 -24.94 30.04
CA GLU A 604 27.16 -25.60 31.30
C GLU A 604 26.41 -24.97 32.49
N SER A 605 26.27 -23.64 32.49
CA SER A 605 25.51 -22.94 33.53
C SER A 605 24.01 -23.25 33.49
N LEU A 606 23.44 -23.37 32.29
CA LEU A 606 22.04 -23.73 32.07
C LEU A 606 21.77 -25.14 32.59
N LEU A 607 22.59 -26.12 32.21
CA LEU A 607 22.44 -27.51 32.63
C LEU A 607 22.62 -27.73 34.14
N ARG A 608 23.21 -26.79 34.88
CA ARG A 608 23.26 -26.84 36.35
C ARG A 608 21.92 -26.45 36.99
N VAL A 609 21.16 -25.58 36.35
CA VAL A 609 19.85 -25.13 36.82
C VAL A 609 18.75 -26.04 36.30
N PHE A 610 18.84 -26.42 35.02
CA PHE A 610 17.88 -27.24 34.29
C PHE A 610 18.59 -28.48 33.70
N PRO A 611 18.93 -29.49 34.53
CA PRO A 611 19.63 -30.69 34.07
C PRO A 611 18.84 -31.52 33.05
N GLU A 612 17.52 -31.35 32.99
CA GLU A 612 16.60 -31.98 32.04
C GLU A 612 16.91 -31.68 30.58
N PHE A 613 17.53 -30.53 30.25
CA PHE A 613 17.94 -30.22 28.87
C PHE A 613 19.15 -31.02 28.37
N LYS A 614 19.77 -31.83 29.23
CA LYS A 614 20.94 -32.61 28.85
C LYS A 614 20.57 -33.71 27.84
N GLY A 615 21.05 -33.55 26.61
CA GLY A 615 20.81 -34.53 25.54
C GLY A 615 19.44 -34.40 24.89
N ILE A 616 18.78 -33.25 25.03
CA ILE A 616 17.59 -32.93 24.24
C ILE A 616 18.02 -32.55 22.84
N GLU A 617 17.47 -33.25 21.86
CA GLU A 617 17.77 -33.08 20.45
C GLU A 617 16.54 -32.71 19.61
N THR A 618 15.32 -32.84 20.17
CA THR A 618 14.04 -32.55 19.48
C THR A 618 13.19 -31.52 20.21
N ARG A 619 12.25 -30.89 19.49
CA ARG A 619 11.33 -29.88 20.02
C ARG A 619 10.39 -30.48 21.08
N GLU A 620 9.88 -31.67 20.86
CA GLU A 620 9.01 -32.40 21.78
C GLU A 620 9.75 -32.74 23.07
N GLY A 621 11.05 -33.03 22.97
CA GLY A 621 11.93 -33.21 24.13
C GLY A 621 12.02 -31.92 24.95
N ALA A 622 12.27 -30.78 24.31
CA ALA A 622 12.35 -29.48 24.97
C ALA A 622 11.01 -29.09 25.61
N GLU A 623 9.88 -29.34 24.92
CA GLU A 623 8.54 -29.10 25.43
C GLU A 623 8.19 -30.02 26.60
N ALA A 624 8.57 -31.29 26.56
CA ALA A 624 8.40 -32.20 27.69
C ALA A 624 9.22 -31.77 28.92
N ALA A 625 10.35 -31.10 28.71
CA ALA A 625 11.23 -30.63 29.78
C ALA A 625 10.82 -29.27 30.36
N TYR A 626 10.40 -28.31 29.52
CA TYR A 626 10.15 -26.91 29.91
C TYR A 626 8.67 -26.49 29.85
N GLY A 627 7.83 -27.32 29.22
CA GLY A 627 6.47 -26.97 28.83
C GLY A 627 6.41 -26.30 27.45
N PRO A 628 5.19 -26.09 26.92
CA PRO A 628 4.98 -25.40 25.65
C PRO A 628 5.40 -23.92 25.75
N THR A 629 5.56 -23.28 24.60
CA THR A 629 5.72 -21.82 24.55
C THR A 629 4.45 -21.14 25.10
N ALA A 630 4.62 -20.03 25.83
CA ALA A 630 3.53 -19.22 26.37
C ALA A 630 2.45 -18.83 25.33
N ARG A 631 2.85 -18.62 24.07
CA ARG A 631 1.98 -18.43 22.90
C ARG A 631 2.56 -19.17 21.71
N GLU A 632 1.72 -19.41 20.72
CA GLU A 632 2.13 -20.02 19.45
C GLU A 632 2.92 -19.01 18.62
N MET A 633 3.89 -19.52 17.85
CA MET A 633 4.55 -18.69 16.85
C MET A 633 3.59 -18.47 15.69
N ILE A 634 3.64 -17.29 15.11
CA ILE A 634 2.91 -16.98 13.88
C ILE A 634 3.24 -18.03 12.82
N ASP A 635 2.19 -18.64 12.30
CA ASP A 635 2.26 -19.50 11.13
C ASP A 635 2.25 -18.61 9.89
N MET A 636 3.43 -18.47 9.28
CA MET A 636 3.62 -17.60 8.11
C MET A 636 2.80 -18.04 6.90
N SER A 637 2.32 -19.30 6.87
CA SER A 637 1.41 -19.77 5.83
C SER A 637 0.00 -19.15 5.91
N ASN A 638 -0.43 -18.71 7.10
CA ASN A 638 -1.77 -18.17 7.36
C ASN A 638 -1.84 -16.65 7.47
N TRP A 639 -0.70 -15.96 7.61
CA TRP A 639 -0.66 -14.49 7.80
C TRP A 639 -1.20 -13.70 6.61
N ARG A 640 -1.09 -14.24 5.38
CA ARG A 640 -1.65 -13.61 4.18
C ARG A 640 -3.19 -13.54 4.19
N ALA A 641 -3.89 -14.33 5.01
CA ALA A 641 -5.35 -14.30 5.08
C ALA A 641 -5.92 -13.19 5.97
N GLU A 642 -5.15 -12.64 6.91
CA GLU A 642 -5.64 -11.64 7.88
C GLU A 642 -5.10 -10.22 7.64
N ALA A 643 -4.08 -10.04 6.79
CA ALA A 643 -3.69 -8.72 6.29
C ALA A 643 -4.67 -8.14 5.24
N ALA A 644 -5.60 -8.98 4.75
CA ALA A 644 -6.67 -8.62 3.82
C ALA A 644 -8.04 -8.40 4.50
N ALA A 645 -8.07 -8.22 5.83
CA ALA A 645 -9.28 -7.89 6.60
C ALA A 645 -9.03 -6.72 7.57
#